data_AF-A0A151S3D3-F1
#
_entry.id   AF-A0A151S3D3-F1
#
_cell.length_a   1.000
_cell.length_b   1.000
_cell.length_c   1.000
_cell.angle_alpha   90.00
_cell.angle_beta   90.00
_cell.angle_gamma   90.00
#
_symmetry.space_group_name_H-M   'P 1'
#
loop_
_entity.id
_entity.type
_entity.pdbx_description
1 polymer ?
#
loop_
_entity_poly.entity_id
_entity_poly.type
_entity_poly.pdbx_seq_one_letter_code
_entity_poly.pdbx_strand_id
1 'polypeptide(L)'
;MLNTEVGAVLAVIRRPEFTSPYNMAPSEEHYDSSIVTSLRSLRSLIFNPNQEWRTVDPSIYLSPFLDVIQSDDVPASATGVALSSLLKILKFQVFDDKSPGSREAMESVVSGITSCRLEKTDPVSEDAVMMKILQVLTGIMHHRASTLLTDQSVCTLVNTCFQVVQQSATRGDLLQRSARYTMHELIQVVFTRLPDIDEDREDSESDMEDGDEGGGLESGYGVRCAIDIFHFLCSLLNVVSIVEADGSGSHTADEDVQIFALVLINSAIELSGDEIGKHPKLLRMIQDDLFHHLIYYGTWSSSFVLSMICSTVLNAYHFLRSFIRYQLEAFFGYVLIRIASFGSTIPLQEVAVEGIINFCRQPTFIMEVYANYDCDPFCRNVFEDAGRLLCKHSFALNSHLTSLHIQAFEGLLIIIHNIADNIDKDGPACDLAWVEHVRMRRLQKKKLLIAANHFNRDNKKGLEYLKHAKLVSDPPDPKAYAYFFRYTPGVDKKAIGEYLGDPDTFYLQVLKEFTDTFHFQGMVLDTALRFYLESFWLPGESQKIQRVVEAFSERFFDHQSSDMFASKDTVLILCYSLIMLNTDQHNPQVKKKMTEEDFIRNNRAINAGQDLPREYLSELYQSISTCAFALSQTTVSLDMSPSRWIQLINLSKVDPTFTQCDFDRRICRDMFACVAGPVVAALSSFFEHAEEEELLHECIEGLFSVARICQYGLEDTLDELITSFCKFTTLLNPYASIEETMFTFSHDLKPRMATVAVFTIANYFRDSIQGAAGKGQKFSTPVEEEETVEFCWDLVTAISIANVNRFHIFWPNFHEYLLAVAQFPMFSPIPFAEKAILGLLRVCLKLFSAPREDKLAEELIFKSITLMWKLDKEILDTCHEVISQTISKIIIDYPANVQTQFGWKSVLNLLSVAWRHPETYEAGIEALIALFSDGSCISRTNYTFCIDCAFGCFLAKNSPVDKKKKILDLLADSVNLLVQWHRNLFNLAEDLLFTSSNCINYFNLVIFAMVDELHEKMLEYSRRENAERETRSMEGTLKLAMELLSDMYLQSLRQITESPAFRTFWLGILRRMDTCMKADLGQYGASTLSDVIPDLLRKIISQMKEQGILEPKEEDDMWEITYIQIQWICPPLKEELFPL
;
A
#
# COMPACT_ATOMS: atom_id res chain seq x y z
N MET A 1 20.38 40.42 49.63
CA MET A 1 19.20 40.34 48.76
C MET A 1 17.96 40.91 49.45
N LEU A 2 17.41 40.26 50.50
CA LEU A 2 16.21 40.73 51.22
C LEU A 2 16.30 42.21 51.63
N ASN A 3 17.44 42.65 52.19
CA ASN A 3 17.65 44.06 52.54
C ASN A 3 17.49 45.02 51.34
N THR A 4 17.95 44.62 50.17
CA THR A 4 17.85 45.42 48.93
C THR A 4 16.40 45.55 48.50
N GLU A 5 15.62 44.47 48.57
CA GLU A 5 14.21 44.45 48.20
C GLU A 5 13.35 45.23 49.20
N VAL A 6 13.56 45.08 50.51
CA VAL A 6 12.90 45.91 51.54
C VAL A 6 13.20 47.39 51.31
N GLY A 7 14.45 47.72 50.96
CA GLY A 7 14.85 49.09 50.61
C GLY A 7 14.13 49.64 49.38
N ALA A 8 13.91 48.80 48.36
CA ALA A 8 13.21 49.18 47.15
C ALA A 8 11.72 49.49 47.42
N VAL A 9 11.02 48.62 48.15
CA VAL A 9 9.61 48.83 48.52
C VAL A 9 9.44 50.10 49.35
N LEU A 10 10.28 50.28 50.39
CA LEU A 10 10.27 51.48 51.23
C LEU A 10 10.57 52.77 50.44
N ALA A 11 11.40 52.71 49.40
CA ALA A 11 11.72 53.87 48.57
C ALA A 11 10.52 54.31 47.72
N VAL A 12 9.71 53.37 47.24
CA VAL A 12 8.51 53.67 46.43
C VAL A 12 7.36 54.15 47.30
N ILE A 13 7.12 53.53 48.47
CA ILE A 13 6.09 53.99 49.41
C ILE A 13 6.33 55.44 49.88
N ARG A 14 7.60 55.87 49.96
CA ARG A 14 7.97 57.23 50.39
C ARG A 14 7.92 58.28 49.26
N ARG A 15 7.60 57.89 48.03
CA ARG A 15 7.60 58.79 46.88
C ARG A 15 6.28 59.57 46.87
N PRO A 16 6.29 60.91 46.90
CA PRO A 16 5.06 61.69 46.78
C PRO A 16 4.46 61.53 45.38
N GLU A 17 3.16 61.24 45.30
CA GLU A 17 2.44 61.18 44.02
C GLU A 17 2.35 62.57 43.39
N PHE A 18 2.96 62.75 42.22
CA PHE A 18 2.87 64.00 41.46
C PHE A 18 1.74 63.89 40.42
N THR A 19 0.51 64.15 40.85
CA THR A 19 -0.62 64.30 39.91
C THR A 19 -1.52 65.47 40.29
N SER A 20 -1.14 66.69 39.87
CA SER A 20 -1.98 67.72 39.20
C SER A 20 -1.47 69.16 39.44
N PRO A 21 -1.47 70.09 38.46
CA PRO A 21 -0.81 71.41 38.55
C PRO A 21 -1.58 72.52 39.28
N TYR A 22 -2.63 72.24 40.05
CA TYR A 22 -3.43 73.29 40.70
C TYR A 22 -3.64 73.06 42.20
N ASN A 23 -2.94 73.89 42.98
CA ASN A 23 -3.13 74.27 44.39
C ASN A 23 -4.26 73.59 45.18
N MET A 24 -3.88 72.82 46.20
CA MET A 24 -4.35 72.93 47.60
C MET A 24 -3.35 72.19 48.51
N ALA A 25 -3.28 72.59 49.78
CA ALA A 25 -2.27 72.22 50.78
C ALA A 25 -2.05 70.69 50.96
N PRO A 26 -0.87 70.24 51.43
CA PRO A 26 -0.63 68.83 51.71
C PRO A 26 -1.44 68.43 52.95
N SER A 27 -2.52 67.68 52.77
CA SER A 27 -2.95 66.76 53.82
C SER A 27 -1.89 65.67 53.88
N GLU A 28 -1.20 65.55 55.02
CA GLU A 28 -0.47 64.34 55.39
C GLU A 28 -1.49 63.20 55.54
N GLU A 29 -1.99 62.66 54.42
CA GLU A 29 -2.68 61.39 54.46
C GLU A 29 -1.65 60.33 54.82
N HIS A 30 -1.78 59.86 56.06
CA HIS A 30 -0.98 58.80 56.65
C HIS A 30 -1.12 57.54 55.79
N TYR A 31 -0.10 57.22 54.98
CA TYR A 31 0.15 55.83 54.63
C TYR A 31 0.24 55.02 55.91
N ASP A 32 -0.44 53.88 55.95
CA ASP A 32 -0.63 53.11 57.17
C ASP A 32 0.71 52.90 57.91
N SER A 33 0.81 53.54 59.09
CA SER A 33 2.01 53.55 59.94
C SER A 33 2.48 52.13 60.26
N SER A 34 1.53 51.18 60.25
CA SER A 34 1.74 49.76 60.48
C SER A 34 2.67 49.10 59.44
N ILE A 35 2.42 49.27 58.13
CA ILE A 35 3.15 48.62 57.03
C ILE A 35 4.60 49.11 56.95
N VAL A 36 4.78 50.43 57.05
CA VAL A 36 6.13 51.04 57.04
C VAL A 36 6.92 50.61 58.29
N THR A 37 6.25 50.37 59.42
CA THR A 37 6.87 49.87 60.65
C THR A 37 7.21 48.39 60.55
N SER A 38 6.35 47.57 59.93
CA SER A 38 6.59 46.15 59.62
C SER A 38 7.85 45.97 58.75
N LEU A 39 7.97 46.73 57.64
CA LEU A 39 9.15 46.71 56.77
C LEU A 39 10.44 47.19 57.48
N ARG A 40 10.35 48.19 58.38
CA ARG A 40 11.50 48.61 59.18
C ARG A 40 11.92 47.55 60.19
N SER A 41 10.96 46.87 60.81
CA SER A 41 11.19 45.79 61.76
C SER A 41 11.88 44.62 61.09
N LEU A 42 11.41 44.21 59.90
CA LEU A 42 12.08 43.23 59.07
C LEU A 42 13.50 43.67 58.70
N ARG A 43 13.68 44.93 58.28
CA ARG A 43 15.02 45.45 57.98
C ARG A 43 15.95 45.37 59.19
N SER A 44 15.46 45.63 60.40
CA SER A 44 16.26 45.51 61.63
C SER A 44 16.63 44.05 61.94
N LEU A 45 15.71 43.11 61.70
CA LEU A 45 15.94 41.68 61.84
C LEU A 45 17.00 41.20 60.82
N ILE A 46 17.01 41.76 59.62
CA ILE A 46 17.96 41.41 58.54
C ILE A 46 19.42 41.70 58.91
N PHE A 47 19.66 42.71 59.73
CA PHE A 47 21.02 43.13 60.11
C PHE A 47 21.55 42.46 61.37
N ASN A 48 20.93 41.38 61.85
CA ASN A 48 21.47 40.57 62.94
C ASN A 48 22.54 39.59 62.40
N PRO A 49 23.84 39.78 62.70
CA PRO A 49 24.93 39.00 62.10
C PRO A 49 25.00 37.53 62.53
N ASN A 50 24.23 37.12 63.55
CA ASN A 50 24.25 35.76 64.10
C ASN A 50 23.09 34.85 63.61
N GLN A 51 22.22 35.34 62.71
CA GLN A 51 21.00 34.63 62.29
C GLN A 51 21.21 33.82 61.00
N GLU A 52 21.02 32.51 61.03
CA GLU A 52 20.99 31.66 59.82
C GLU A 52 19.61 31.69 59.16
N TRP A 53 19.49 32.35 58.01
CA TRP A 53 18.21 32.58 57.31
C TRP A 53 17.46 31.31 56.90
N ARG A 54 18.15 30.19 56.68
CA ARG A 54 17.51 28.90 56.38
C ARG A 54 16.74 28.28 57.55
N THR A 55 16.99 28.79 58.77
CA THR A 55 16.36 28.34 60.02
C THR A 55 15.26 29.28 60.49
N VAL A 56 15.10 30.42 59.81
CA VAL A 56 14.05 31.39 60.10
C VAL A 56 12.80 30.99 59.33
N ASP A 57 11.65 30.98 60.00
CA ASP A 57 10.36 30.76 59.36
C ASP A 57 10.16 31.79 58.23
N PRO A 58 9.98 31.35 56.98
CA PRO A 58 9.82 32.23 55.84
C PRO A 58 8.67 33.24 55.98
N SER A 59 7.63 32.89 56.72
CA SER A 59 6.48 33.75 57.00
C SER A 59 6.91 35.09 57.61
N ILE A 60 7.96 35.09 58.44
CA ILE A 60 8.46 36.28 59.16
C ILE A 60 9.00 37.33 58.18
N TYR A 61 9.66 36.91 57.10
CA TYR A 61 10.25 37.83 56.12
C TYR A 61 9.41 38.01 54.86
N LEU A 62 8.37 37.19 54.67
CA LEU A 62 7.40 37.32 53.58
C LEU A 62 6.23 38.23 53.96
N SER A 63 5.73 38.16 55.20
CA SER A 63 4.54 38.92 55.63
C SER A 63 4.62 40.42 55.32
N PRO A 64 5.74 41.14 55.54
CA PRO A 64 5.78 42.58 55.28
C PRO A 64 5.66 42.94 53.80
N PHE A 65 5.99 42.02 52.89
CA PHE A 65 5.74 42.20 51.45
C PHE A 65 4.29 41.86 51.09
N LEU A 66 3.71 40.85 51.74
CA LEU A 66 2.30 40.47 51.54
C LEU A 66 1.35 41.55 52.06
N ASP A 67 1.64 42.15 53.22
CA ASP A 67 0.90 43.29 53.77
C ASP A 67 0.82 44.45 52.76
N VAL A 68 1.92 44.72 52.04
CA VAL A 68 1.97 45.75 50.99
C VAL A 68 1.13 45.37 49.78
N ILE A 69 1.06 44.08 49.44
CA ILE A 69 0.29 43.57 48.28
C ILE A 69 -1.21 43.59 48.56
N GLN A 70 -1.61 43.28 49.80
CA GLN A 70 -3.02 43.18 50.20
C GLN A 70 -3.63 44.52 50.64
N SER A 71 -2.81 45.57 50.80
CA SER A 71 -3.26 46.87 51.29
C SER A 71 -3.92 47.70 50.18
N ASP A 72 -5.14 48.18 50.45
CA ASP A 72 -5.85 49.11 49.56
C ASP A 72 -5.24 50.54 49.59
N ASP A 73 -4.53 50.90 50.67
CA ASP A 73 -3.97 52.24 50.90
C ASP A 73 -2.55 52.44 50.30
N VAL A 74 -2.06 51.51 49.47
CA VAL A 74 -0.71 51.54 48.89
C VAL A 74 -0.78 51.79 47.38
N PRO A 75 0.08 52.65 46.80
CA PRO A 75 0.06 52.92 45.37
C PRO A 75 0.46 51.68 44.56
N ALA A 76 -0.17 51.45 43.40
CA ALA A 76 0.11 50.27 42.55
C ALA A 76 1.59 50.11 42.16
N SER A 77 2.35 51.21 42.08
CA SER A 77 3.79 51.15 41.86
C SER A 77 4.56 50.46 43.01
N ALA A 78 4.12 50.63 44.26
CA ALA A 78 4.67 49.93 45.41
C ALA A 78 4.22 48.46 45.44
N THR A 79 2.95 48.18 45.14
CA THR A 79 2.42 46.81 44.94
C THR A 79 3.23 46.05 43.90
N GLY A 80 3.50 46.67 42.74
CA GLY A 80 4.32 46.07 41.67
C GLY A 80 5.78 45.78 42.08
N VAL A 81 6.38 46.61 42.94
CA VAL A 81 7.73 46.37 43.47
C VAL A 81 7.71 45.30 44.58
N ALA A 82 6.68 45.24 45.42
CA ALA A 82 6.49 44.18 46.40
C ALA A 82 6.33 42.81 45.72
N LEU A 83 5.50 42.72 44.67
CA LEU A 83 5.37 41.51 43.84
C LEU A 83 6.69 41.11 43.18
N SER A 84 7.44 42.07 42.64
CA SER A 84 8.77 41.80 42.04
C SER A 84 9.79 41.31 43.07
N SER A 85 9.69 41.82 44.31
CA SER A 85 10.53 41.40 45.43
C SER A 85 10.22 39.96 45.83
N LEU A 86 8.92 39.66 46.00
CA LEU A 86 8.42 38.32 46.31
C LEU A 86 8.82 37.30 45.23
N LEU A 87 8.68 37.66 43.95
CA LEU A 87 9.10 36.82 42.84
C LEU A 87 10.59 36.46 42.91
N LYS A 88 11.47 37.41 43.26
CA LYS A 88 12.91 37.13 43.42
C LYS A 88 13.17 36.21 44.61
N ILE A 89 12.44 36.38 45.71
CA ILE A 89 12.55 35.51 46.89
C ILE A 89 12.23 34.06 46.52
N LEU A 90 11.14 33.84 45.77
CA LEU A 90 10.76 32.52 45.26
C LEU A 90 11.79 31.99 44.24
N LYS A 91 12.14 32.79 43.21
CA LYS A 91 13.07 32.34 42.15
C LYS A 91 14.46 31.98 42.65
N PHE A 92 14.97 32.67 43.67
CA PHE A 92 16.28 32.38 44.26
C PHE A 92 16.24 31.28 45.33
N GLN A 93 15.07 30.67 45.59
CA GLN A 93 14.90 29.58 46.57
C GLN A 93 15.52 29.97 47.93
N VAL A 94 15.16 31.17 48.42
CA VAL A 94 15.66 31.66 49.73
C VAL A 94 15.26 30.71 50.85
N PHE A 95 14.12 30.03 50.68
CA PHE A 95 13.68 28.87 51.45
C PHE A 95 13.34 27.72 50.48
N ASP A 96 13.19 26.51 51.01
CA ASP A 96 12.82 25.31 50.24
C ASP A 96 11.83 24.43 51.02
N ASP A 97 11.50 23.25 50.48
CA ASP A 97 10.61 22.25 51.09
C ASP A 97 11.06 21.78 52.48
N LYS A 98 12.32 22.02 52.86
CA LYS A 98 12.90 21.60 54.14
C LYS A 98 12.99 22.72 55.16
N SER A 99 12.74 23.97 54.77
CA SER A 99 12.74 25.10 55.71
C SER A 99 11.57 25.01 56.70
N PRO A 100 11.75 25.45 57.95
CA PRO A 100 10.70 25.39 58.96
C PRO A 100 9.57 26.35 58.59
N GLY A 101 8.31 25.91 58.65
CA GLY A 101 7.16 26.76 58.32
C GLY A 101 6.96 27.01 56.81
N SER A 102 7.66 26.28 55.92
CA SER A 102 7.56 26.48 54.47
C SER A 102 6.15 26.29 53.91
N ARG A 103 5.36 25.39 54.51
CA ARG A 103 3.97 25.16 54.10
C ARG A 103 3.13 26.40 54.39
N GLU A 104 3.11 26.85 55.63
CA GLU A 104 2.37 28.02 56.09
C GLU A 104 2.81 29.30 55.35
N ALA A 105 4.11 29.43 55.09
CA ALA A 105 4.66 30.51 54.30
C ALA A 105 4.16 30.49 52.86
N MET A 106 4.13 29.33 52.20
CA MET A 106 3.66 29.22 50.83
C MET A 106 2.15 29.48 50.75
N GLU A 107 1.37 28.96 51.70
CA GLU A 107 -0.07 29.24 51.81
C GLU A 107 -0.36 30.73 52.01
N SER A 108 0.44 31.40 52.86
CA SER A 108 0.35 32.85 53.06
C SER A 108 0.64 33.62 51.76
N VAL A 109 1.62 33.15 50.97
CA VAL A 109 1.93 33.73 49.67
C VAL A 109 0.77 33.56 48.68
N VAL A 110 0.17 32.37 48.59
CA VAL A 110 -1.01 32.13 47.75
C VAL A 110 -2.14 33.08 48.15
N SER A 111 -2.52 33.07 49.43
CA SER A 111 -3.58 33.93 49.95
C SER A 111 -3.31 35.41 49.70
N GLY A 112 -2.06 35.86 49.84
CA GLY A 112 -1.67 37.25 49.62
C GLY A 112 -1.78 37.69 48.17
N ILE A 113 -1.46 36.80 47.22
CA ILE A 113 -1.54 37.09 45.79
C ILE A 113 -2.97 37.02 45.29
N THR A 114 -3.74 36.03 45.70
CA THR A 114 -5.13 35.85 45.23
C THR A 114 -6.09 36.86 45.83
N SER A 115 -5.75 37.45 46.98
CA SER A 115 -6.52 38.54 47.58
C SER A 115 -6.04 39.93 47.14
N CYS A 116 -5.08 40.05 46.22
CA CYS A 116 -4.58 41.34 45.75
C CYS A 116 -5.72 42.12 45.07
N ARG A 117 -6.08 43.27 45.65
CA ARG A 117 -7.07 44.20 45.11
C ARG A 117 -6.38 45.47 44.65
N LEU A 118 -6.89 46.05 43.56
CA LEU A 118 -6.43 47.33 43.04
C LEU A 118 -7.63 48.26 43.03
N GLU A 119 -7.73 49.14 44.02
CA GLU A 119 -8.74 50.19 44.04
C GLU A 119 -8.17 51.49 43.45
N LYS A 120 -8.98 52.21 42.66
CA LYS A 120 -8.69 53.57 42.15
C LYS A 120 -7.37 53.72 41.35
N THR A 121 -7.06 52.80 40.45
CA THR A 121 -5.83 52.84 39.65
C THR A 121 -6.09 53.00 38.15
N ASP A 122 -5.11 53.55 37.43
CA ASP A 122 -5.22 53.67 35.97
C ASP A 122 -5.00 52.31 35.29
N PRO A 123 -5.60 52.07 34.11
CA PRO A 123 -5.52 50.77 33.44
C PRO A 123 -4.09 50.30 33.13
N VAL A 124 -3.14 51.20 32.92
CA VAL A 124 -1.74 50.83 32.60
C VAL A 124 -1.04 50.29 33.84
N SER A 125 -1.27 50.92 35.00
CA SER A 125 -0.76 50.42 36.28
C SER A 125 -1.41 49.10 36.67
N GLU A 126 -2.72 48.93 36.44
CA GLU A 126 -3.40 47.65 36.66
C GLU A 126 -2.82 46.53 35.80
N ASP A 127 -2.65 46.75 34.48
CA ASP A 127 -2.09 45.75 33.57
C ASP A 127 -0.65 45.37 33.97
N ALA A 128 0.15 46.34 34.43
CA ALA A 128 1.49 46.09 34.92
C ALA A 128 1.50 45.23 36.19
N VAL A 129 0.55 45.44 37.11
CA VAL A 129 0.41 44.63 38.32
C VAL A 129 -0.11 43.24 37.98
N MET A 130 -1.10 43.09 37.09
CA MET A 130 -1.59 41.78 36.61
C MET A 130 -0.47 40.96 35.98
N MET A 131 0.38 41.57 35.14
CA MET A 131 1.57 40.92 34.61
C MET A 131 2.52 40.44 35.71
N LYS A 132 2.65 41.19 36.81
CA LYS A 132 3.45 40.77 37.96
C LYS A 132 2.81 39.65 38.74
N ILE A 133 1.49 39.68 38.95
CA ILE A 133 0.72 38.59 39.56
C ILE A 133 0.97 37.29 38.78
N LEU A 134 0.78 37.30 37.45
CA LEU A 134 1.04 36.13 36.59
C LEU A 134 2.46 35.57 36.79
N GLN A 135 3.49 36.44 36.83
CA GLN A 135 4.86 36.03 37.08
C GLN A 135 5.06 35.40 38.46
N VAL A 136 4.36 35.90 39.50
CA VAL A 136 4.39 35.31 40.84
C VAL A 136 3.67 33.97 40.87
N LEU A 137 2.50 33.82 40.23
CA LEU A 137 1.77 32.55 40.15
C LEU A 137 2.67 31.44 39.56
N THR A 138 3.33 31.70 38.44
CA THR A 138 4.34 30.79 37.87
C THR A 138 5.49 30.52 38.86
N GLY A 139 5.99 31.57 39.52
CA GLY A 139 7.09 31.48 40.48
C GLY A 139 6.76 30.64 41.72
N ILE A 140 5.52 30.66 42.18
CA ILE A 140 5.00 29.81 43.26
C ILE A 140 5.03 28.35 42.80
N MET A 141 4.45 28.08 41.64
CA MET A 141 4.31 26.71 41.11
C MET A 141 5.65 26.03 40.81
N HIS A 142 6.65 26.77 40.34
CA HIS A 142 8.00 26.25 40.09
C HIS A 142 8.88 26.19 41.36
N HIS A 143 8.39 26.64 42.51
CA HIS A 143 9.15 26.61 43.76
C HIS A 143 9.26 25.18 44.30
N ARG A 144 10.37 24.79 44.95
CA ARG A 144 10.51 23.42 45.49
C ARG A 144 9.47 23.09 46.56
N ALA A 145 9.07 24.08 47.34
CA ALA A 145 8.02 23.95 48.36
C ALA A 145 6.59 23.95 47.79
N SER A 146 6.38 24.05 46.47
CA SER A 146 5.03 24.02 45.86
C SER A 146 4.32 22.70 46.10
N THR A 147 5.07 21.61 46.29
CA THR A 147 4.54 20.29 46.62
C THR A 147 3.89 20.19 47.99
N LEU A 148 4.05 21.22 48.84
CA LEU A 148 3.47 21.31 50.18
C LEU A 148 2.13 22.07 50.21
N LEU A 149 1.73 22.70 49.09
CA LEU A 149 0.47 23.44 48.97
C LEU A 149 -0.73 22.49 49.11
N THR A 150 -1.88 23.00 49.56
CA THR A 150 -3.14 22.24 49.51
C THR A 150 -3.72 22.16 48.10
N ASP A 151 -4.53 21.14 47.82
CA ASP A 151 -5.22 21.02 46.51
C ASP A 151 -6.03 22.28 46.19
N GLN A 152 -6.75 22.79 47.19
CA GLN A 152 -7.55 24.01 47.09
C GLN A 152 -6.70 25.23 46.70
N SER A 153 -5.52 25.39 47.29
CA SER A 153 -4.62 26.52 47.00
C SER A 153 -4.15 26.50 45.55
N VAL A 154 -3.95 25.33 44.98
CA VAL A 154 -3.50 25.14 43.60
C VAL A 154 -4.61 25.48 42.61
N CYS A 155 -5.81 24.94 42.86
CA CYS A 155 -7.00 25.31 42.10
C CYS A 155 -7.26 26.83 42.19
N THR A 156 -7.00 27.43 43.36
CA THR A 156 -7.12 28.88 43.56
C THR A 156 -6.10 29.67 42.72
N LEU A 157 -4.83 29.22 42.62
CA LEU A 157 -3.83 29.83 41.74
C LEU A 157 -4.25 29.76 40.25
N VAL A 158 -4.74 28.60 39.81
CA VAL A 158 -5.23 28.38 38.45
C VAL A 158 -6.45 29.27 38.17
N ASN A 159 -7.41 29.35 39.10
CA ASN A 159 -8.58 30.21 39.00
C ASN A 159 -8.20 31.70 38.94
N THR A 160 -7.25 32.15 39.76
CA THR A 160 -6.75 33.54 39.70
C THR A 160 -6.08 33.82 38.35
N CYS A 161 -5.29 32.89 37.82
CA CYS A 161 -4.72 33.04 36.48
C CYS A 161 -5.82 33.14 35.41
N PHE A 162 -6.85 32.28 35.50
CA PHE A 162 -7.97 32.29 34.56
C PHE A 162 -8.80 33.58 34.65
N GLN A 163 -9.02 34.12 35.84
CA GLN A 163 -9.66 35.43 36.02
C GLN A 163 -8.88 36.53 35.29
N VAL A 164 -7.54 36.52 35.35
CA VAL A 164 -6.70 37.44 34.58
C VAL A 164 -6.85 37.18 33.07
N VAL A 165 -6.92 35.92 32.63
CA VAL A 165 -7.21 35.58 31.22
C VAL A 165 -8.53 36.21 30.77
N GLN A 166 -9.61 36.05 31.55
CA GLN A 166 -10.92 36.63 31.24
C GLN A 166 -10.89 38.16 31.23
N GLN A 167 -10.28 38.78 32.24
CA GLN A 167 -10.18 40.25 32.33
C GLN A 167 -9.32 40.84 31.20
N SER A 168 -8.30 40.11 30.76
CA SER A 168 -7.39 40.53 29.69
C SER A 168 -7.99 40.44 28.29
N ALA A 169 -9.12 39.72 28.11
CA ALA A 169 -9.74 39.50 26.81
C ALA A 169 -10.15 40.79 26.09
N THR A 170 -10.46 41.84 26.84
CA THR A 170 -10.82 43.18 26.31
C THR A 170 -9.72 44.23 26.54
N ARG A 171 -8.53 43.81 26.99
CA ARG A 171 -7.38 44.69 27.33
C ARG A 171 -6.24 44.53 26.29
N GLY A 172 -5.02 44.93 26.63
CA GLY A 172 -3.88 44.90 25.71
C GLY A 172 -3.39 43.49 25.34
N ASP A 173 -2.98 43.31 24.06
CA ASP A 173 -2.54 42.03 23.47
C ASP A 173 -1.40 41.33 24.24
N LEU A 174 -0.47 42.11 24.84
CA LEU A 174 0.64 41.55 25.62
C LEU A 174 0.15 40.85 26.90
N LEU A 175 -0.78 41.46 27.64
CA LEU A 175 -1.32 40.88 28.87
C LEU A 175 -2.13 39.62 28.54
N GLN A 176 -2.95 39.67 27.49
CA GLN A 176 -3.74 38.52 27.03
C GLN A 176 -2.86 37.32 26.68
N ARG A 177 -1.82 37.51 25.85
CA ARG A 177 -0.88 36.44 25.49
C ARG A 177 -0.12 35.93 26.71
N SER A 178 0.33 36.82 27.59
CA SER A 178 1.05 36.43 28.80
C SER A 178 0.17 35.65 29.78
N ALA A 179 -1.10 36.02 29.93
CA ALA A 179 -2.05 35.31 30.78
C ALA A 179 -2.33 33.90 30.24
N ARG A 180 -2.57 33.77 28.93
CA ARG A 180 -2.76 32.47 28.28
C ARG A 180 -1.52 31.58 28.40
N TYR A 181 -0.32 32.14 28.19
CA TYR A 181 0.95 31.43 28.37
C TYR A 181 1.16 30.99 29.82
N THR A 182 0.87 31.86 30.79
CA THR A 182 0.97 31.55 32.22
C THR A 182 0.03 30.41 32.59
N MET A 183 -1.23 30.47 32.12
CA MET A 183 -2.20 29.39 32.35
C MET A 183 -1.67 28.05 31.80
N HIS A 184 -1.12 28.05 30.59
CA HIS A 184 -0.50 26.87 30.02
C HIS A 184 0.64 26.35 30.91
N GLU A 185 1.58 27.20 31.34
CA GLU A 185 2.65 26.79 32.26
C GLU A 185 2.12 26.21 33.58
N LEU A 186 1.06 26.78 34.17
CA LEU A 186 0.47 26.24 35.40
C LEU A 186 -0.07 24.83 35.18
N ILE A 187 -0.83 24.61 34.10
CA ILE A 187 -1.32 23.27 33.73
C ILE A 187 -0.15 22.32 33.51
N GLN A 188 0.92 22.76 32.85
CA GLN A 188 2.09 21.91 32.63
C GLN A 188 2.72 21.45 33.94
N VAL A 189 2.93 22.36 34.90
CA VAL A 189 3.51 22.01 36.19
C VAL A 189 2.61 21.03 36.96
N VAL A 190 1.29 21.22 36.92
CA VAL A 190 0.33 20.32 37.60
C VAL A 190 0.42 18.90 37.03
N PHE A 191 0.28 18.75 35.71
CA PHE A 191 0.16 17.42 35.09
C PHE A 191 1.49 16.71 34.87
N THR A 192 2.61 17.42 34.78
CA THR A 192 3.96 16.79 34.79
C THR A 192 4.23 16.03 36.09
N ARG A 193 3.56 16.41 37.19
CA ARG A 193 3.71 15.76 38.49
C ARG A 193 2.79 14.56 38.66
N LEU A 194 1.76 14.36 37.82
CA LEU A 194 0.83 13.24 37.95
C LEU A 194 1.53 11.87 38.10
N PRO A 195 2.60 11.55 37.34
CA PRO A 195 3.34 10.29 37.50
C PRO A 195 3.99 10.08 38.88
N ASP A 196 4.21 11.15 39.65
CA ASP A 196 4.86 11.11 40.97
C ASP A 196 3.84 10.98 42.12
N ILE A 197 2.54 10.85 41.84
CA ILE A 197 1.47 10.77 42.84
C ILE A 197 1.09 9.30 43.08
N ASP A 198 1.27 8.82 44.32
CA ASP A 198 0.96 7.43 44.70
C ASP A 198 -0.56 7.09 44.59
N GLU A 199 -0.87 5.86 44.15
CA GLU A 199 -2.23 5.33 43.94
C GLU A 199 -3.09 5.28 45.23
N ASP A 200 -2.49 5.00 46.40
CA ASP A 200 -3.20 4.73 47.67
C ASP A 200 -3.93 5.94 48.28
N ARG A 201 -3.80 7.15 47.69
CA ARG A 201 -4.41 8.39 48.24
C ARG A 201 -5.83 8.64 47.74
N GLU A 202 -6.38 7.82 46.86
CA GLU A 202 -7.75 7.99 46.34
C GLU A 202 -8.84 7.35 47.22
N ASP A 203 -8.51 6.29 47.97
CA ASP A 203 -9.49 5.44 48.67
C ASP A 203 -9.89 5.93 50.08
N SER A 204 -9.31 7.02 50.57
CA SER A 204 -9.63 7.57 51.91
C SER A 204 -10.90 8.44 51.96
N GLU A 205 -11.65 8.56 50.85
CA GLU A 205 -12.90 9.33 50.80
C GLU A 205 -14.11 8.42 50.59
N SER A 206 -14.70 7.94 51.68
CA SER A 206 -16.12 7.63 51.72
C SER A 206 -16.91 8.95 51.86
N ASP A 207 -17.89 9.14 50.99
CA ASP A 207 -18.90 10.20 50.98
C ASP A 207 -19.67 10.33 52.32
N MET A 208 -19.05 10.92 53.34
CA MET A 208 -19.75 11.39 54.53
C MET A 208 -19.37 12.86 54.75
N GLU A 209 -20.24 13.74 54.24
CA GLU A 209 -20.45 15.05 54.84
C GLU A 209 -20.90 14.81 56.29
N ASP A 210 -19.98 14.89 57.24
CA ASP A 210 -20.28 15.34 58.60
C ASP A 210 -18.96 15.66 59.31
N GLY A 211 -18.89 16.88 59.84
CA GLY A 211 -17.73 17.33 60.59
C GLY A 211 -17.55 16.54 61.88
N ASP A 212 -16.33 16.08 62.14
CA ASP A 212 -15.78 16.09 63.50
C ASP A 212 -14.25 16.09 63.50
N GLU A 213 -13.71 16.77 64.50
CA GLU A 213 -12.30 16.99 64.79
C GLU A 213 -11.58 15.67 65.11
N GLY A 214 -10.47 15.36 64.41
CA GLY A 214 -9.67 14.19 64.73
C GLY A 214 -8.42 14.03 63.88
N GLY A 215 -7.32 14.65 64.32
CA GLY A 215 -6.04 14.73 63.61
C GLY A 215 -5.53 13.43 62.95
N GLY A 216 -5.34 13.52 61.63
CA GLY A 216 -4.67 12.54 60.78
C GLY A 216 -4.26 13.18 59.46
N LEU A 217 -3.09 13.85 59.45
CA LEU A 217 -2.27 14.15 58.26
C LEU A 217 -3.01 14.67 57.00
N GLU A 218 -3.49 15.92 56.99
CA GLU A 218 -3.93 16.58 55.75
C GLU A 218 -2.74 16.83 54.80
N SER A 219 -2.48 15.85 53.92
CA SER A 219 -1.52 15.91 52.80
C SER A 219 -2.19 16.55 51.58
N GLY A 220 -1.62 17.61 50.99
CA GLY A 220 -2.19 18.29 49.82
C GLY A 220 -1.21 18.51 48.65
N TYR A 221 -1.78 18.86 47.49
CA TYR A 221 -1.25 18.81 46.11
C TYR A 221 -1.08 17.37 45.63
N GLY A 222 -2.17 16.62 45.68
CA GLY A 222 -2.32 15.26 45.16
C GLY A 222 -3.20 15.22 43.90
N VAL A 223 -3.75 14.05 43.58
CA VAL A 223 -4.55 13.84 42.36
C VAL A 223 -5.85 14.66 42.35
N ARG A 224 -6.40 15.01 43.52
CA ARG A 224 -7.65 15.78 43.63
C ARG A 224 -7.58 17.13 42.93
N CYS A 225 -6.46 17.86 43.05
CA CYS A 225 -6.32 19.11 42.32
C CYS A 225 -6.26 18.91 40.80
N ALA A 226 -5.64 17.83 40.32
CA ALA A 226 -5.58 17.50 38.90
C ALA A 226 -6.98 17.17 38.35
N ILE A 227 -7.78 16.44 39.12
CA ILE A 227 -9.20 16.15 38.82
C ILE A 227 -10.00 17.45 38.73
N ASP A 228 -9.94 18.32 39.74
CA ASP A 228 -10.71 19.57 39.76
C ASP A 228 -10.29 20.52 38.62
N ILE A 229 -8.99 20.60 38.32
CA ILE A 229 -8.46 21.39 37.21
C ILE A 229 -8.93 20.79 35.88
N PHE A 230 -8.84 19.48 35.68
CA PHE A 230 -9.30 18.85 34.44
C PHE A 230 -10.81 19.02 34.24
N HIS A 231 -11.59 18.99 35.31
CA HIS A 231 -13.03 19.21 35.30
C HIS A 231 -13.34 20.63 34.86
N PHE A 232 -12.61 21.59 35.45
CA PHE A 232 -12.68 22.99 35.04
C PHE A 232 -12.34 23.15 33.55
N LEU A 233 -11.27 22.52 33.04
CA LEU A 233 -10.90 22.57 31.62
C LEU A 233 -12.01 22.00 30.72
N CYS A 234 -12.62 20.87 31.09
CA CYS A 234 -13.76 20.31 30.35
C CYS A 234 -14.98 21.24 30.37
N SER A 235 -15.25 21.90 31.51
CA SER A 235 -16.36 22.84 31.63
C SER A 235 -16.23 24.06 30.71
N LEU A 236 -15.00 24.46 30.35
CA LEU A 236 -14.75 25.54 29.39
C LEU A 236 -15.19 25.19 27.97
N LEU A 237 -15.30 23.90 27.63
CA LEU A 237 -15.85 23.48 26.33
C LEU A 237 -17.35 23.77 26.23
N ASN A 238 -18.07 23.77 27.37
CA ASN A 238 -19.53 23.87 27.47
C ASN A 238 -20.08 25.32 27.49
N VAL A 239 -19.23 26.34 27.40
CA VAL A 239 -19.65 27.76 27.54
C VAL A 239 -20.68 28.20 26.48
N VAL A 240 -20.79 27.46 25.37
CA VAL A 240 -21.73 27.74 24.27
C VAL A 240 -23.20 27.50 24.65
N SER A 241 -23.52 26.63 25.63
CA SER A 241 -24.93 26.29 25.93
C SER A 241 -25.66 27.31 26.80
N ILE A 242 -24.97 28.29 27.41
CA ILE A 242 -25.57 29.21 28.39
C ILE A 242 -26.23 30.43 27.73
N VAL A 243 -25.88 30.75 26.47
CA VAL A 243 -26.27 32.02 25.83
C VAL A 243 -27.27 31.86 24.68
N GLU A 244 -27.63 30.63 24.27
CA GLU A 244 -28.75 30.42 23.33
C GLU A 244 -30.11 30.87 23.90
N ALA A 245 -30.19 31.18 25.20
CA ALA A 245 -31.36 31.79 25.84
C ALA A 245 -31.40 33.33 25.73
N ASP A 246 -30.26 34.00 25.57
CA ASP A 246 -30.16 35.46 25.50
C ASP A 246 -29.42 35.87 24.21
N GLY A 247 -30.21 36.04 23.14
CA GLY A 247 -29.69 36.41 21.82
C GLY A 247 -28.78 37.64 21.84
N SER A 248 -27.70 37.57 21.06
CA SER A 248 -26.68 38.58 20.74
C SER A 248 -25.34 38.52 21.50
N GLY A 249 -24.59 37.43 21.31
CA GLY A 249 -23.12 37.38 21.45
C GLY A 249 -22.47 36.89 20.15
N SER A 250 -21.32 37.45 19.73
CA SER A 250 -20.65 37.06 18.49
C SER A 250 -20.05 35.66 18.60
N HIS A 251 -20.47 34.74 17.72
CA HIS A 251 -19.98 33.34 17.64
C HIS A 251 -18.45 33.16 17.70
N THR A 252 -17.65 34.19 17.39
CA THR A 252 -16.17 34.13 17.36
C THR A 252 -15.51 34.15 18.74
N ALA A 253 -16.10 34.82 19.75
CA ALA A 253 -15.50 34.91 21.09
C ALA A 253 -15.61 33.59 21.86
N ASP A 254 -16.64 32.80 21.54
CA ASP A 254 -16.91 31.52 22.19
C ASP A 254 -16.01 30.40 21.63
N GLU A 255 -15.68 30.43 20.33
CA GLU A 255 -14.71 29.51 19.71
C GLU A 255 -13.30 29.69 20.30
N ASP A 256 -12.87 30.93 20.57
CA ASP A 256 -11.55 31.21 21.15
C ASP A 256 -11.35 30.58 22.53
N VAL A 257 -12.42 30.52 23.34
CA VAL A 257 -12.40 29.86 24.66
C VAL A 257 -12.33 28.36 24.50
N GLN A 258 -13.10 27.78 23.57
CA GLN A 258 -13.05 26.35 23.27
C GLN A 258 -11.67 25.91 22.76
N ILE A 259 -11.09 26.67 21.83
CA ILE A 259 -9.74 26.39 21.31
C ILE A 259 -8.71 26.48 22.43
N PHE A 260 -8.80 27.51 23.27
CA PHE A 260 -7.90 27.65 24.41
C PHE A 260 -8.04 26.47 25.40
N ALA A 261 -9.26 26.03 25.70
CA ALA A 261 -9.51 24.85 26.51
C ALA A 261 -8.92 23.58 25.89
N LEU A 262 -9.15 23.34 24.60
CA LEU A 262 -8.57 22.19 23.87
C LEU A 262 -7.04 22.19 23.92
N VAL A 263 -6.38 23.35 23.78
CA VAL A 263 -4.91 23.46 23.93
C VAL A 263 -4.45 23.02 25.32
N LEU A 264 -5.14 23.47 26.38
CA LEU A 264 -4.80 23.12 27.76
C LEU A 264 -5.07 21.63 28.05
N ILE A 265 -6.20 21.09 27.58
CA ILE A 265 -6.56 19.67 27.72
C ILE A 265 -5.53 18.80 26.99
N ASN A 266 -5.14 19.18 25.78
CA ASN A 266 -4.17 18.44 25.01
C ASN A 266 -2.81 18.40 25.72
N SER A 267 -2.38 19.55 26.28
CA SER A 267 -1.17 19.65 27.12
C SER A 267 -1.25 18.76 28.37
N ALA A 268 -2.41 18.72 29.04
CA ALA A 268 -2.63 17.86 30.20
C ALA A 268 -2.52 16.36 29.84
N ILE A 269 -3.13 15.94 28.73
CA ILE A 269 -3.07 14.54 28.24
C ILE A 269 -1.63 14.17 27.84
N GLU A 270 -0.95 15.03 27.08
CA GLU A 270 0.43 14.79 26.63
C GLU A 270 1.43 14.65 27.79
N LEU A 271 1.30 15.47 28.83
CA LEU A 271 2.21 15.46 29.97
C LEU A 271 1.95 14.32 30.94
N SER A 272 0.69 13.93 31.09
CA SER A 272 0.30 12.84 31.98
C SER A 272 0.58 11.47 31.36
N GLY A 273 0.45 11.35 30.03
CA GLY A 273 0.63 10.10 29.31
C GLY A 273 -0.26 8.97 29.82
N ASP A 274 0.30 7.76 29.88
CA ASP A 274 -0.40 6.54 30.27
C ASP A 274 -0.81 6.51 31.76
N GLU A 275 -0.22 7.39 32.58
CA GLU A 275 -0.43 7.45 34.05
C GLU A 275 -1.84 7.88 34.42
N ILE A 276 -2.54 8.59 33.53
CA ILE A 276 -3.98 8.88 33.67
C ILE A 276 -4.78 7.59 33.92
N GLY A 277 -4.38 6.48 33.30
CA GLY A 277 -5.03 5.19 33.45
C GLY A 277 -5.00 4.61 34.88
N LYS A 278 -4.08 5.09 35.73
CA LYS A 278 -3.96 4.69 37.15
C LYS A 278 -4.94 5.42 38.06
N HIS A 279 -5.59 6.48 37.56
CA HIS A 279 -6.47 7.35 38.33
C HIS A 279 -7.92 7.25 37.82
N PRO A 280 -8.77 6.36 38.39
CA PRO A 280 -10.12 6.07 37.91
C PRO A 280 -11.02 7.29 37.72
N LYS A 281 -10.97 8.27 38.63
CA LYS A 281 -11.78 9.49 38.53
C LYS A 281 -11.37 10.34 37.31
N LEU A 282 -10.08 10.56 37.11
CA LEU A 282 -9.55 11.31 35.96
C LEU A 282 -9.82 10.57 34.63
N LEU A 283 -9.63 9.25 34.62
CA LEU A 283 -9.93 8.42 33.46
C LEU A 283 -11.42 8.49 33.09
N ARG A 284 -12.32 8.45 34.09
CA ARG A 284 -13.77 8.58 33.87
C ARG A 284 -14.11 9.93 33.23
N MET A 285 -13.49 11.01 33.65
CA MET A 285 -13.74 12.34 33.06
C MET A 285 -13.29 12.41 31.61
N ILE A 286 -12.22 11.71 31.25
CA ILE A 286 -11.83 11.60 29.84
C ILE A 286 -12.88 10.80 29.08
N GLN A 287 -13.21 9.61 29.57
CA GLN A 287 -14.14 8.68 28.92
C GLN A 287 -15.56 9.25 28.75
N ASP A 288 -16.05 9.97 29.75
CA ASP A 288 -17.43 10.48 29.86
C ASP A 288 -17.47 11.97 29.48
N ASP A 289 -16.90 12.85 30.30
CA ASP A 289 -17.05 14.30 30.10
C ASP A 289 -16.35 14.77 28.82
N LEU A 290 -15.05 14.53 28.65
CA LEU A 290 -14.29 15.03 27.51
C LEU A 290 -14.84 14.48 26.19
N PHE A 291 -14.91 13.15 26.03
CA PHE A 291 -15.36 12.57 24.77
C PHE A 291 -16.82 12.91 24.43
N HIS A 292 -17.69 13.12 25.43
CA HIS A 292 -19.05 13.61 25.18
C HIS A 292 -18.99 14.99 24.49
N HIS A 293 -18.21 15.93 25.03
CA HIS A 293 -18.03 17.25 24.42
C HIS A 293 -17.34 17.17 23.05
N LEU A 294 -16.28 16.36 22.89
CA LEU A 294 -15.55 16.24 21.63
C LEU A 294 -16.44 15.69 20.50
N ILE A 295 -17.29 14.69 20.80
CA ILE A 295 -18.22 14.12 19.82
C ILE A 295 -19.36 15.07 19.51
N TYR A 296 -19.91 15.75 20.53
CA TYR A 296 -20.95 16.75 20.35
C TYR A 296 -20.44 17.90 19.47
N TYR A 297 -19.37 18.59 19.87
CA TYR A 297 -18.89 19.76 19.11
C TYR A 297 -18.26 19.38 17.78
N GLY A 298 -17.63 18.21 17.66
CA GLY A 298 -17.02 17.78 16.40
C GLY A 298 -17.99 17.83 15.21
N THR A 299 -19.28 17.57 15.42
CA THR A 299 -20.28 17.63 14.35
C THR A 299 -20.80 19.03 14.00
N TRP A 300 -20.59 20.03 14.87
CA TRP A 300 -21.17 21.38 14.74
C TRP A 300 -20.12 22.50 14.71
N SER A 301 -18.84 22.17 14.78
CA SER A 301 -17.75 23.13 14.95
C SER A 301 -17.17 23.66 13.63
N SER A 302 -16.43 24.76 13.70
CA SER A 302 -15.61 25.27 12.59
C SER A 302 -14.45 24.31 12.24
N SER A 303 -13.88 24.44 11.03
CA SER A 303 -12.76 23.59 10.58
C SER A 303 -11.55 23.62 11.53
N PHE A 304 -11.28 24.76 12.17
CA PHE A 304 -10.16 24.89 13.09
C PHE A 304 -10.42 24.16 14.42
N VAL A 305 -11.62 24.32 14.99
CA VAL A 305 -12.02 23.59 16.19
C VAL A 305 -12.04 22.08 15.93
N LEU A 306 -12.59 21.63 14.78
CA LEU A 306 -12.56 20.21 14.41
C LEU A 306 -11.13 19.67 14.32
N SER A 307 -10.19 20.45 13.76
CA SER A 307 -8.78 20.07 13.70
C SER A 307 -8.16 19.91 15.10
N MET A 308 -8.44 20.84 16.00
CA MET A 308 -8.00 20.74 17.41
C MET A 308 -8.62 19.56 18.15
N ILE A 309 -9.90 19.25 17.89
CA ILE A 309 -10.57 18.05 18.41
C ILE A 309 -9.86 16.79 17.89
N CYS A 310 -9.59 16.70 16.59
CA CYS A 310 -8.88 15.56 15.99
C CYS A 310 -7.49 15.37 16.62
N SER A 311 -6.74 16.46 16.83
CA SER A 311 -5.44 16.45 17.51
C SER A 311 -5.55 15.92 18.95
N THR A 312 -6.55 16.39 19.69
CA THR A 312 -6.81 15.96 21.08
C THR A 312 -7.15 14.47 21.15
N VAL A 313 -8.00 13.96 20.25
CA VAL A 313 -8.36 12.54 20.18
C VAL A 313 -7.17 11.69 19.73
N LEU A 314 -6.32 12.19 18.82
CA LEU A 314 -5.11 11.48 18.39
C LEU A 314 -4.12 11.31 19.54
N ASN A 315 -3.92 12.34 20.36
CA ASN A 315 -3.09 12.25 21.55
C ASN A 315 -3.72 11.32 22.60
N ALA A 316 -5.03 11.39 22.80
CA ALA A 316 -5.73 10.44 23.67
C ALA A 316 -5.58 8.98 23.16
N TYR A 317 -5.56 8.74 21.85
CA TYR A 317 -5.24 7.42 21.29
C TYR A 317 -3.79 7.01 21.59
N HIS A 318 -2.83 7.91 21.43
CA HIS A 318 -1.43 7.60 21.66
C HIS A 318 -1.17 7.06 23.08
N PHE A 319 -1.77 7.68 24.10
CA PHE A 319 -1.53 7.34 25.50
C PHE A 319 -2.61 6.44 26.14
N LEU A 320 -3.88 6.56 25.70
CA LEU A 320 -5.03 5.97 26.42
C LEU A 320 -5.84 4.97 25.60
N ARG A 321 -5.39 4.54 24.41
CA ARG A 321 -6.15 3.62 23.51
C ARG A 321 -6.71 2.38 24.17
N SER A 322 -6.03 1.83 25.19
CA SER A 322 -6.52 0.69 25.97
C SER A 322 -7.79 0.97 26.74
N PHE A 323 -8.04 2.23 27.10
CA PHE A 323 -9.19 2.65 27.92
C PHE A 323 -10.29 3.35 27.11
N ILE A 324 -9.98 3.92 25.94
CA ILE A 324 -10.92 4.74 25.16
C ILE A 324 -11.48 4.01 23.93
N ARG A 325 -11.45 2.67 23.93
CA ARG A 325 -11.80 1.84 22.78
C ARG A 325 -13.15 2.21 22.16
N TYR A 326 -14.23 2.23 22.95
CA TYR A 326 -15.57 2.53 22.44
C TYR A 326 -15.76 4.02 22.10
N GLN A 327 -15.08 4.91 22.80
CA GLN A 327 -15.07 6.34 22.51
C GLN A 327 -14.45 6.62 21.14
N LEU A 328 -13.36 5.91 20.79
CA LEU A 328 -12.76 5.98 19.46
C LEU A 328 -13.71 5.46 18.38
N GLU A 329 -14.38 4.32 18.60
CA GLU A 329 -15.38 3.82 17.67
C GLU A 329 -16.48 4.86 17.41
N ALA A 330 -16.98 5.49 18.48
CA ALA A 330 -18.00 6.53 18.37
C ALA A 330 -17.47 7.79 17.67
N PHE A 331 -16.25 8.24 17.97
CA PHE A 331 -15.65 9.38 17.31
C PHE A 331 -15.50 9.16 15.80
N PHE A 332 -15.00 7.99 15.38
CA PHE A 332 -14.94 7.65 13.96
C PHE A 332 -16.33 7.56 13.33
N GLY A 333 -17.27 6.88 13.99
CA GLY A 333 -18.60 6.58 13.44
C GLY A 333 -19.56 7.77 13.40
N TYR A 334 -19.47 8.70 14.35
CA TYR A 334 -20.40 9.83 14.49
C TYR A 334 -19.80 11.18 14.11
N VAL A 335 -18.46 11.31 14.12
CA VAL A 335 -17.75 12.54 13.74
C VAL A 335 -17.00 12.37 12.42
N LEU A 336 -15.86 11.66 12.41
CA LEU A 336 -14.95 11.67 11.24
C LEU A 336 -15.60 11.13 9.96
N ILE A 337 -16.13 9.90 9.98
CA ILE A 337 -16.71 9.27 8.79
C ILE A 337 -17.97 10.02 8.33
N ARG A 338 -18.74 10.54 9.28
CA ARG A 338 -19.95 11.31 8.99
C ARG A 338 -19.63 12.63 8.32
N ILE A 339 -18.68 13.41 8.87
CA ILE A 339 -18.31 14.72 8.33
C ILE A 339 -17.60 14.57 6.99
N ALA A 340 -16.72 13.58 6.88
CA ALA A 340 -16.07 13.27 5.62
C ALA A 340 -17.04 12.74 4.56
N SER A 341 -18.20 12.19 4.93
CA SER A 341 -19.21 11.77 3.95
C SER A 341 -19.86 12.96 3.21
N PHE A 342 -20.50 12.67 2.09
CA PHE A 342 -21.18 13.68 1.25
C PHE A 342 -22.33 14.34 2.03
N GLY A 343 -22.29 15.66 2.18
CA GLY A 343 -23.31 16.43 2.89
C GLY A 343 -22.74 17.60 3.71
N SER A 344 -21.46 17.53 4.08
CA SER A 344 -20.73 18.60 4.77
C SER A 344 -20.02 19.55 3.80
N THR A 345 -19.50 20.68 4.31
CA THR A 345 -18.70 21.61 3.51
C THR A 345 -17.32 21.02 3.20
N ILE A 346 -16.74 21.35 2.03
CA ILE A 346 -15.44 20.81 1.59
C ILE A 346 -14.33 21.05 2.64
N PRO A 347 -14.19 22.25 3.25
CA PRO A 347 -13.14 22.46 4.27
C PRO A 347 -13.31 21.58 5.52
N LEU A 348 -14.54 21.22 5.89
CA LEU A 348 -14.78 20.27 6.99
C LEU A 348 -14.46 18.84 6.57
N GLN A 349 -14.77 18.47 5.32
CA GLN A 349 -14.39 17.18 4.76
C GLN A 349 -12.87 17.01 4.69
N GLU A 350 -12.13 18.03 4.25
CA GLU A 350 -10.65 18.03 4.20
C GLU A 350 -10.05 17.83 5.60
N VAL A 351 -10.56 18.53 6.62
CA VAL A 351 -10.09 18.35 8.01
C VAL A 351 -10.45 16.97 8.57
N ALA A 352 -11.65 16.45 8.30
CA ALA A 352 -12.06 15.13 8.75
C ALA A 352 -11.23 14.01 8.07
N VAL A 353 -10.95 14.15 6.77
CA VAL A 353 -10.06 13.26 6.03
C VAL A 353 -8.63 13.36 6.59
N GLU A 354 -8.12 14.56 6.87
CA GLU A 354 -6.80 14.74 7.51
C GLU A 354 -6.73 14.07 8.87
N GLY A 355 -7.81 14.17 9.66
CA GLY A 355 -7.96 13.45 10.91
C GLY A 355 -7.76 11.95 10.72
N ILE A 356 -8.50 11.32 9.79
CA ILE A 356 -8.37 9.89 9.47
C ILE A 356 -6.94 9.53 9.03
N ILE A 357 -6.32 10.37 8.19
CA ILE A 357 -4.97 10.15 7.68
C ILE A 357 -3.95 10.20 8.83
N ASN A 358 -4.05 11.17 9.73
CA ASN A 358 -3.15 11.29 10.88
C ASN A 358 -3.20 10.08 11.82
N PHE A 359 -4.36 9.46 11.97
CA PHE A 359 -4.44 8.16 12.64
C PHE A 359 -3.76 7.05 11.84
N CYS A 360 -3.99 6.98 10.52
CA CYS A 360 -3.37 5.95 9.66
C CYS A 360 -1.84 6.07 9.55
N ARG A 361 -1.27 7.27 9.78
CA ARG A 361 0.17 7.50 9.88
C ARG A 361 0.79 6.87 11.14
N GLN A 362 -0.01 6.56 12.16
CA GLN A 362 0.50 5.89 13.36
C GLN A 362 0.86 4.43 13.05
N PRO A 363 2.06 3.94 13.44
CA PRO A 363 2.59 2.66 12.98
C PRO A 363 1.64 1.46 13.16
N THR A 364 1.00 1.33 14.32
CA THR A 364 0.16 0.16 14.67
C THR A 364 -1.33 0.39 14.46
N PHE A 365 -1.78 1.60 14.15
CA PHE A 365 -3.20 1.97 14.18
C PHE A 365 -4.06 1.12 13.26
N ILE A 366 -3.67 0.94 11.99
CA ILE A 366 -4.49 0.19 11.03
C ILE A 366 -4.72 -1.27 11.47
N MET A 367 -3.70 -1.89 12.09
CA MET A 367 -3.76 -3.26 12.59
C MET A 367 -4.58 -3.36 13.87
N GLU A 368 -4.34 -2.46 14.82
CA GLU A 368 -5.09 -2.40 16.07
C GLU A 368 -6.57 -2.12 15.83
N VAL A 369 -6.89 -1.24 14.87
CA VAL A 369 -8.28 -0.95 14.53
C VAL A 369 -8.96 -2.14 13.87
N TYR A 370 -8.27 -2.81 12.94
CA TYR A 370 -8.81 -4.02 12.32
C TYR A 370 -9.07 -5.12 13.36
N ALA A 371 -8.14 -5.36 14.28
CA ALA A 371 -8.25 -6.41 15.28
C ALA A 371 -9.32 -6.09 16.36
N ASN A 372 -9.37 -4.85 16.84
CA ASN A 372 -10.23 -4.47 17.98
C ASN A 372 -11.63 -3.99 17.58
N TYR A 373 -11.87 -3.64 16.31
CA TYR A 373 -13.19 -3.18 15.86
C TYR A 373 -13.74 -4.04 14.72
N ASP A 374 -13.02 -4.14 13.60
CA ASP A 374 -13.51 -4.87 12.42
C ASP A 374 -13.63 -6.38 12.66
N CYS A 375 -12.78 -6.93 13.52
CA CYS A 375 -12.85 -8.34 13.92
C CYS A 375 -13.78 -8.56 15.12
N ASP A 376 -14.12 -7.53 15.90
CA ASP A 376 -15.09 -7.68 16.99
C ASP A 376 -16.52 -7.81 16.41
N PRO A 377 -17.26 -8.89 16.72
CA PRO A 377 -18.65 -9.06 16.28
C PRO A 377 -19.61 -7.94 16.66
N PHE A 378 -19.31 -7.16 17.72
CA PHE A 378 -20.21 -6.18 18.31
C PHE A 378 -19.87 -4.72 17.96
N CYS A 379 -18.69 -4.47 17.37
CA CYS A 379 -18.26 -3.15 16.92
C CYS A 379 -18.52 -2.93 15.42
N ARG A 380 -18.47 -1.68 14.97
CA ARG A 380 -18.44 -1.29 13.55
C ARG A 380 -17.13 -1.68 12.88
N ASN A 381 -17.12 -1.68 11.55
CA ASN A 381 -15.91 -1.94 10.75
C ASN A 381 -15.17 -0.62 10.49
N VAL A 382 -14.56 -0.05 11.53
CA VAL A 382 -13.89 1.26 11.47
C VAL A 382 -12.79 1.30 10.41
N PHE A 383 -11.96 0.25 10.29
CA PHE A 383 -10.90 0.20 9.27
C PHE A 383 -11.49 0.11 7.86
N GLU A 384 -12.41 -0.82 7.63
CA GLU A 384 -13.06 -1.01 6.32
C GLU A 384 -13.81 0.25 5.86
N ASP A 385 -14.53 0.91 6.77
CA ASP A 385 -15.29 2.12 6.47
C ASP A 385 -14.37 3.32 6.20
N ALA A 386 -13.28 3.49 6.97
CA ALA A 386 -12.27 4.52 6.71
C ALA A 386 -11.56 4.30 5.36
N GLY A 387 -11.12 3.08 5.08
CA GLY A 387 -10.48 2.73 3.81
C GLY A 387 -11.40 2.95 2.61
N ARG A 388 -12.68 2.53 2.70
CA ARG A 388 -13.67 2.79 1.64
C ARG A 388 -13.96 4.26 1.43
N LEU A 389 -14.01 5.04 2.50
CA LEU A 389 -14.21 6.49 2.44
C LEU A 389 -13.05 7.18 1.73
N LEU A 390 -11.81 6.81 2.05
CA LEU A 390 -10.61 7.29 1.36
C LEU A 390 -10.66 6.93 -0.13
N CYS A 391 -10.91 5.65 -0.47
CA CYS A 391 -11.07 5.24 -1.88
C CYS A 391 -12.15 6.06 -2.60
N LYS A 392 -13.29 6.32 -1.94
CA LYS A 392 -14.40 7.07 -2.51
C LYS A 392 -14.05 8.54 -2.79
N HIS A 393 -13.23 9.17 -1.95
CA HIS A 393 -12.75 10.53 -2.17
C HIS A 393 -11.58 10.60 -3.13
N SER A 394 -10.76 9.56 -3.25
CA SER A 394 -9.76 9.47 -4.31
C SER A 394 -10.37 9.34 -5.72
N PHE A 395 -11.66 8.98 -5.81
CA PHE A 395 -12.39 8.84 -7.06
C PHE A 395 -12.77 10.20 -7.67
N ALA A 396 -12.03 10.62 -8.69
CA ALA A 396 -12.37 11.81 -9.49
C ALA A 396 -13.35 11.43 -10.62
N LEU A 397 -14.62 11.82 -10.50
CA LEU A 397 -15.63 11.62 -11.55
C LEU A 397 -15.54 12.74 -12.59
N ASN A 398 -14.79 12.53 -13.68
CA ASN A 398 -14.71 13.40 -14.86
C ASN A 398 -14.30 14.87 -14.57
N SER A 399 -13.59 15.11 -13.47
CA SER A 399 -13.12 16.44 -13.06
C SER A 399 -11.63 16.42 -12.79
N HIS A 400 -10.97 17.57 -12.89
CA HIS A 400 -9.59 17.72 -12.41
C HIS A 400 -9.50 17.30 -10.92
N LEU A 401 -8.31 16.81 -10.52
CA LEU A 401 -8.05 16.44 -9.14
C LEU A 401 -8.19 17.67 -8.23
N THR A 402 -8.96 17.53 -7.15
CA THR A 402 -9.09 18.55 -6.11
C THR A 402 -8.09 18.26 -4.98
N SER A 403 -7.86 19.24 -4.11
CA SER A 403 -7.07 19.07 -2.88
C SER A 403 -7.55 17.86 -2.06
N LEU A 404 -8.87 17.75 -1.86
CA LEU A 404 -9.48 16.60 -1.18
C LEU A 404 -9.19 15.25 -1.86
N HIS A 405 -9.19 15.17 -3.20
CA HIS A 405 -8.89 13.92 -3.90
C HIS A 405 -7.44 13.49 -3.70
N ILE A 406 -6.50 14.45 -3.80
CA ILE A 406 -5.06 14.22 -3.61
C ILE A 406 -4.80 13.78 -2.17
N GLN A 407 -5.37 14.50 -1.21
CA GLN A 407 -5.23 14.20 0.21
C GLN A 407 -5.79 12.81 0.57
N ALA A 408 -7.00 12.48 0.09
CA ALA A 408 -7.58 11.16 0.31
C ALA A 408 -6.74 10.04 -0.34
N PHE A 409 -6.14 10.31 -1.49
CA PHE A 409 -5.23 9.39 -2.16
C PHE A 409 -3.92 9.17 -1.38
N GLU A 410 -3.32 10.22 -0.82
CA GLU A 410 -2.17 10.11 0.09
C GLU A 410 -2.52 9.22 1.29
N GLY A 411 -3.70 9.45 1.90
CA GLY A 411 -4.22 8.60 2.97
C GLY A 411 -4.34 7.12 2.58
N LEU A 412 -4.85 6.86 1.38
CA LEU A 412 -4.98 5.52 0.84
C LEU A 412 -3.60 4.85 0.64
N LEU A 413 -2.63 5.59 0.10
CA LEU A 413 -1.26 5.12 -0.09
C LEU A 413 -0.59 4.81 1.25
N ILE A 414 -0.79 5.63 2.29
CA ILE A 414 -0.26 5.35 3.64
C ILE A 414 -0.75 3.99 4.15
N ILE A 415 -2.04 3.67 3.99
CA ILE A 415 -2.58 2.36 4.37
C ILE A 415 -1.91 1.24 3.55
N ILE A 416 -1.84 1.40 2.22
CA ILE A 416 -1.28 0.39 1.32
C ILE A 416 0.20 0.13 1.61
N HIS A 417 1.00 1.18 1.73
CA HIS A 417 2.44 1.08 2.02
C HIS A 417 2.70 0.47 3.39
N ASN A 418 1.95 0.89 4.43
CA ASN A 418 2.12 0.32 5.76
C ASN A 418 1.83 -1.21 5.78
N ILE A 419 0.83 -1.66 5.03
CA ILE A 419 0.58 -3.11 4.86
C ILE A 419 1.73 -3.77 4.06
N ALA A 420 2.10 -3.20 2.92
CA ALA A 420 3.11 -3.77 2.01
C ALA A 420 4.52 -3.83 2.62
N ASP A 421 4.89 -2.87 3.47
CA ASP A 421 6.20 -2.82 4.11
C ASP A 421 6.33 -3.82 5.27
N ASN A 422 5.19 -4.25 5.83
CA ASN A 422 5.17 -5.16 6.97
C ASN A 422 4.74 -6.59 6.60
N ILE A 423 4.12 -6.83 5.43
CA ILE A 423 3.62 -8.16 5.04
C ILE A 423 4.72 -9.22 4.84
N ASP A 424 5.94 -8.79 4.51
CA ASP A 424 7.10 -9.68 4.30
C ASP A 424 7.88 -9.95 5.59
N LYS A 425 7.64 -9.18 6.66
CA LYS A 425 8.30 -9.38 7.95
C LYS A 425 7.69 -10.60 8.62
N ASP A 426 8.45 -11.70 8.69
CA ASP A 426 8.04 -12.87 9.45
C ASP A 426 8.04 -12.52 10.95
N GLY A 427 6.84 -12.51 11.57
CA GLY A 427 6.71 -12.43 13.01
C GLY A 427 7.32 -13.67 13.69
N PRO A 428 7.74 -13.57 14.97
CA PRO A 428 8.25 -14.71 15.70
C PRO A 428 7.22 -15.85 15.68
N ALA A 429 7.66 -17.06 15.32
CA ALA A 429 6.80 -18.25 15.18
C ALA A 429 6.03 -18.64 16.47
N CYS A 430 6.34 -18.00 17.61
CA CYS A 430 5.75 -18.26 18.92
C CYS A 430 4.37 -17.59 19.13
N ASP A 431 3.93 -16.67 18.26
CA ASP A 431 2.74 -15.84 18.45
C ASP A 431 1.57 -16.17 17.50
N LEU A 432 1.35 -17.45 17.17
CA LEU A 432 0.25 -17.86 16.28
C LEU A 432 -1.15 -17.78 16.92
N ALA A 433 -1.25 -17.76 18.25
CA ALA A 433 -2.52 -17.88 18.96
C ALA A 433 -3.41 -16.63 18.82
N TRP A 434 -2.82 -15.42 18.88
CA TRP A 434 -3.57 -14.18 18.71
C TRP A 434 -4.05 -14.01 17.27
N VAL A 435 -3.23 -14.40 16.27
CA VAL A 435 -3.60 -14.36 14.85
C VAL A 435 -4.84 -15.21 14.59
N GLU A 436 -4.85 -16.45 15.08
CA GLU A 436 -5.99 -17.34 14.92
C GLU A 436 -7.22 -16.80 15.67
N HIS A 437 -7.03 -16.24 16.87
CA HIS A 437 -8.11 -15.60 17.62
C HIS A 437 -8.78 -14.47 16.83
N VAL A 438 -8.00 -13.53 16.28
CA VAL A 438 -8.51 -12.39 15.49
C VAL A 438 -9.24 -12.89 14.23
N ARG A 439 -8.65 -13.83 13.48
CA ARG A 439 -9.28 -14.39 12.26
C ARG A 439 -10.56 -15.14 12.56
N MET A 440 -10.61 -15.89 13.66
CA MET A 440 -11.82 -16.58 14.10
C MET A 440 -12.94 -15.61 14.46
N ARG A 441 -12.63 -14.51 15.15
CA ARG A 441 -13.61 -13.45 15.45
C ARG A 441 -14.13 -12.78 14.17
N ARG A 442 -13.25 -12.45 13.21
CA ARG A 442 -13.65 -11.91 11.89
C ARG A 442 -14.57 -12.88 11.14
N LEU A 443 -14.26 -14.18 11.15
CA LEU A 443 -15.09 -15.21 10.54
C LEU A 443 -16.47 -15.31 11.23
N GLN A 444 -16.51 -15.26 12.56
CA GLN A 444 -17.76 -15.24 13.32
C GLN A 444 -18.62 -14.03 12.95
N LYS A 445 -18.04 -12.81 12.92
CA LYS A 445 -18.72 -11.58 12.49
C LYS A 445 -19.31 -11.71 11.10
N LYS A 446 -18.52 -12.20 10.12
CA LYS A 446 -19.00 -12.42 8.75
C LYS A 446 -20.18 -13.40 8.68
N LYS A 447 -20.12 -14.51 9.44
CA LYS A 447 -21.22 -15.47 9.53
C LYS A 447 -22.48 -14.87 10.18
N LEU A 448 -22.34 -14.05 11.21
CA LEU A 448 -23.47 -13.35 11.84
C LEU A 448 -24.16 -12.40 10.86
N LEU A 449 -23.41 -11.64 10.05
CA LEU A 449 -23.98 -10.77 9.02
C LEU A 449 -24.72 -11.57 7.92
N ILE A 450 -24.18 -12.73 7.52
CA ILE A 450 -24.87 -13.63 6.59
C ILE A 450 -26.16 -14.17 7.21
N ALA A 451 -26.12 -14.55 8.50
CA ALA A 451 -27.29 -14.99 9.24
C ALA A 451 -28.36 -13.88 9.33
N ALA A 452 -27.97 -12.63 9.57
CA ALA A 452 -28.85 -11.47 9.57
C ALA A 452 -29.54 -11.29 8.20
N ASN A 453 -28.78 -11.37 7.11
CA ASN A 453 -29.36 -11.30 5.76
C ASN A 453 -30.35 -12.44 5.47
N HIS A 454 -30.06 -13.65 5.95
CA HIS A 454 -31.01 -14.77 5.84
C HIS A 454 -32.25 -14.56 6.71
N PHE A 455 -32.07 -14.11 7.96
CA PHE A 455 -33.16 -13.83 8.91
C PHE A 455 -34.12 -12.79 8.36
N ASN A 456 -33.61 -11.69 7.81
CA ASN A 456 -34.43 -10.62 7.23
C ASN A 456 -35.27 -11.07 6.02
N ARG A 457 -34.81 -12.10 5.31
CA ARG A 457 -35.57 -12.70 4.19
C ARG A 457 -36.56 -13.75 4.69
N ASP A 458 -36.13 -14.57 5.64
CA ASP A 458 -36.90 -15.65 6.26
C ASP A 458 -36.31 -15.96 7.65
N ASN A 459 -37.06 -15.62 8.70
CA ASN A 459 -36.62 -15.75 10.08
C ASN A 459 -36.14 -17.17 10.40
N LYS A 460 -36.81 -18.22 9.88
CA LYS A 460 -36.45 -19.62 10.18
C LYS A 460 -35.12 -19.99 9.55
N LYS A 461 -34.90 -19.63 8.28
CA LYS A 461 -33.63 -19.91 7.58
C LYS A 461 -32.45 -19.20 8.22
N GLY A 462 -32.65 -17.97 8.71
CA GLY A 462 -31.61 -17.25 9.45
C GLY A 462 -31.19 -17.98 10.72
N LEU A 463 -32.16 -18.42 11.52
CA LEU A 463 -31.89 -19.17 12.75
C LEU A 463 -31.32 -20.58 12.49
N GLU A 464 -31.77 -21.27 11.44
CA GLU A 464 -31.16 -22.55 11.00
C GLU A 464 -29.71 -22.36 10.55
N TYR A 465 -29.41 -21.27 9.84
CA TYR A 465 -28.04 -20.96 9.43
C TYR A 465 -27.13 -20.73 10.64
N LEU A 466 -27.60 -20.05 11.70
CA LEU A 466 -26.82 -19.89 12.94
C LEU A 466 -26.40 -21.23 13.55
N LYS A 467 -27.29 -22.23 13.54
CA LYS A 467 -26.98 -23.60 13.98
C LYS A 467 -25.98 -24.28 13.06
N HIS A 468 -26.23 -24.28 11.74
CA HIS A 468 -25.33 -24.90 10.76
C HIS A 468 -23.93 -24.29 10.76
N ALA A 469 -23.83 -22.97 10.96
CA ALA A 469 -22.58 -22.24 11.03
C ALA A 469 -21.82 -22.44 12.36
N LYS A 470 -22.42 -23.18 13.32
CA LYS A 470 -21.95 -23.42 14.69
C LYS A 470 -21.76 -22.13 15.50
N LEU A 471 -22.60 -21.13 15.25
CA LEU A 471 -22.66 -19.90 16.03
C LEU A 471 -23.57 -20.04 17.26
N VAL A 472 -24.51 -20.98 17.20
CA VAL A 472 -25.42 -21.33 18.30
C VAL A 472 -25.39 -22.84 18.49
N SER A 473 -25.56 -23.31 19.73
CA SER A 473 -25.68 -24.73 20.07
C SER A 473 -26.92 -25.37 19.45
N ASP A 474 -26.96 -26.71 19.42
CA ASP A 474 -28.18 -27.45 19.11
C ASP A 474 -28.45 -28.47 20.24
N PRO A 475 -29.51 -28.30 21.06
CA PRO A 475 -30.55 -27.26 20.98
C PRO A 475 -30.04 -25.83 21.22
N PRO A 476 -30.72 -24.81 20.67
CA PRO A 476 -30.25 -23.43 20.73
C PRO A 476 -30.33 -22.84 22.13
N ASP A 477 -29.27 -22.16 22.53
CA ASP A 477 -29.21 -21.36 23.77
C ASP A 477 -30.00 -20.04 23.57
N PRO A 478 -31.01 -19.73 24.42
CA PRO A 478 -31.75 -18.48 24.35
C PRO A 478 -30.85 -17.24 24.35
N LYS A 479 -29.74 -17.28 25.12
CA LYS A 479 -28.79 -16.18 25.21
C LYS A 479 -28.10 -15.88 23.89
N ALA A 480 -27.77 -16.92 23.12
CA ALA A 480 -27.12 -16.73 21.84
C ALA A 480 -28.02 -16.05 20.80
N TYR A 481 -29.34 -16.32 20.81
CA TYR A 481 -30.31 -15.60 19.98
C TYR A 481 -30.51 -14.16 20.44
N ALA A 482 -30.56 -13.92 21.76
CA ALA A 482 -30.61 -12.58 22.33
C ALA A 482 -29.42 -11.72 21.87
N TYR A 483 -28.20 -12.24 21.95
CA TYR A 483 -26.99 -11.55 21.49
C TYR A 483 -27.00 -11.31 19.98
N PHE A 484 -27.47 -12.28 19.19
CA PHE A 484 -27.64 -12.11 17.74
C PHE A 484 -28.56 -10.93 17.44
N PHE A 485 -29.75 -10.85 18.07
CA PHE A 485 -30.68 -9.75 17.86
C PHE A 485 -30.17 -8.40 18.38
N ARG A 486 -29.43 -8.39 19.50
CA ARG A 486 -29.00 -7.15 20.16
C ARG A 486 -27.86 -6.46 19.43
N TYR A 487 -26.87 -7.23 18.99
CA TYR A 487 -25.58 -6.69 18.57
C TYR A 487 -25.24 -6.93 17.10
N THR A 488 -25.97 -7.80 16.38
CA THR A 488 -25.70 -8.01 14.96
C THR A 488 -26.32 -6.86 14.15
N PRO A 489 -25.52 -6.03 13.46
CA PRO A 489 -26.07 -4.92 12.69
C PRO A 489 -26.85 -5.44 11.49
N GLY A 490 -27.86 -4.67 11.08
CA GLY A 490 -28.66 -4.95 9.90
C GLY A 490 -29.76 -6.01 10.07
N VAL A 491 -29.95 -6.60 11.26
CA VAL A 491 -31.13 -7.44 11.53
C VAL A 491 -32.39 -6.57 11.55
N ASP A 492 -33.46 -7.01 10.90
CA ASP A 492 -34.72 -6.28 10.80
C ASP A 492 -35.37 -6.13 12.19
N LYS A 493 -35.40 -4.88 12.67
CA LYS A 493 -35.99 -4.48 13.95
C LYS A 493 -37.45 -4.89 14.10
N LYS A 494 -38.21 -4.96 13.00
CA LYS A 494 -39.60 -5.42 13.03
C LYS A 494 -39.66 -6.92 13.30
N ALA A 495 -38.85 -7.70 12.58
CA ALA A 495 -38.77 -9.14 12.78
C ALA A 495 -38.29 -9.52 14.19
N ILE A 496 -37.36 -8.75 14.77
CA ILE A 496 -36.95 -8.91 16.17
C ILE A 496 -38.14 -8.71 17.11
N GLY A 497 -38.86 -7.59 16.97
CA GLY A 497 -40.00 -7.29 17.84
C GLY A 497 -41.10 -8.35 17.78
N GLU A 498 -41.46 -8.81 16.57
CA GLU A 498 -42.45 -9.87 16.38
C GLU A 498 -42.04 -11.18 17.04
N TYR A 499 -40.74 -11.52 16.99
CA TYR A 499 -40.17 -12.72 17.60
C TYR A 499 -40.14 -12.63 19.13
N LEU A 500 -39.65 -11.51 19.67
CA LEU A 500 -39.54 -11.30 21.12
C LEU A 500 -40.91 -11.19 21.82
N GLY A 501 -41.95 -10.75 21.10
CA GLY A 501 -43.31 -10.63 21.65
C GLY A 501 -44.14 -11.92 21.63
N ASP A 502 -43.67 -12.97 20.97
CA ASP A 502 -44.44 -14.21 20.75
C ASP A 502 -44.60 -15.04 22.06
N PRO A 503 -45.76 -15.69 22.29
CA PRO A 503 -46.05 -16.42 23.53
C PRO A 503 -45.25 -17.71 23.75
N ASP A 504 -44.49 -18.19 22.75
CA ASP A 504 -43.71 -19.42 22.90
C ASP A 504 -42.74 -19.36 24.08
N THR A 505 -42.67 -20.44 24.85
CA THR A 505 -41.85 -20.50 26.07
C THR A 505 -40.36 -20.26 25.82
N PHE A 506 -39.84 -20.69 24.67
CA PHE A 506 -38.44 -20.47 24.32
C PHE A 506 -38.21 -19.01 23.92
N TYR A 507 -39.14 -18.38 23.19
CA TYR A 507 -39.03 -16.97 22.82
C TYR A 507 -39.13 -16.04 24.03
N LEU A 508 -39.92 -16.40 25.05
CA LEU A 508 -39.94 -15.70 26.34
C LEU A 508 -38.59 -15.77 27.07
N GLN A 509 -37.88 -16.91 26.99
CA GLN A 509 -36.51 -17.02 27.52
C GLN A 509 -35.54 -16.14 26.73
N VAL A 510 -35.68 -16.10 25.40
CA VAL A 510 -34.87 -15.20 24.55
C VAL A 510 -35.16 -13.74 24.88
N LEU A 511 -36.42 -13.35 25.10
CA LEU A 511 -36.81 -12.01 25.53
C LEU A 511 -36.13 -11.65 26.86
N LYS A 512 -36.18 -12.54 27.85
CA LYS A 512 -35.50 -12.32 29.13
C LYS A 512 -34.00 -12.09 28.95
N GLU A 513 -33.31 -13.00 28.26
CA GLU A 513 -31.87 -12.87 28.00
C GLU A 513 -31.55 -11.61 27.16
N PHE A 514 -32.44 -11.22 26.26
CA PHE A 514 -32.32 -9.99 25.47
C PHE A 514 -32.43 -8.76 26.37
N THR A 515 -33.42 -8.71 27.26
CA THR A 515 -33.57 -7.63 28.23
C THR A 515 -32.39 -7.59 29.21
N ASP A 516 -31.84 -8.74 29.58
CA ASP A 516 -30.67 -8.83 30.46
C ASP A 516 -29.39 -8.24 29.83
N THR A 517 -29.32 -8.08 28.51
CA THR A 517 -28.22 -7.36 27.84
C THR A 517 -28.20 -5.85 28.13
N PHE A 518 -29.30 -5.30 28.66
CA PHE A 518 -29.41 -3.87 28.96
C PHE A 518 -29.00 -3.56 30.40
N HIS A 519 -28.19 -2.51 30.53
CA HIS A 519 -27.75 -1.94 31.81
C HIS A 519 -28.41 -0.58 31.99
N PHE A 520 -29.34 -0.48 32.95
CA PHE A 520 -30.17 0.72 33.17
C PHE A 520 -29.76 1.53 34.41
N GLN A 521 -28.66 1.16 35.07
CA GLN A 521 -28.17 1.84 36.26
C GLN A 521 -27.94 3.34 35.97
N GLY A 522 -28.51 4.20 36.81
CA GLY A 522 -28.39 5.65 36.69
C GLY A 522 -29.21 6.30 35.57
N MET A 523 -30.04 5.54 34.85
CA MET A 523 -30.92 6.08 33.80
C MET A 523 -32.29 6.49 34.36
N VAL A 524 -32.79 7.63 33.91
CA VAL A 524 -34.21 8.01 34.09
C VAL A 524 -35.11 7.08 33.27
N LEU A 525 -36.32 6.80 33.76
CA LEU A 525 -37.20 5.78 33.18
C LEU A 525 -37.50 5.97 31.68
N ASP A 526 -37.81 7.19 31.25
CA ASP A 526 -38.11 7.46 29.84
C ASP A 526 -36.88 7.24 28.96
N THR A 527 -35.69 7.60 29.44
CA THR A 527 -34.42 7.45 28.73
C THR A 527 -34.07 5.96 28.59
N ALA A 528 -34.24 5.19 29.67
CA ALA A 528 -34.09 3.73 29.64
C ALA A 528 -35.10 3.07 28.70
N LEU A 529 -36.36 3.52 28.72
CA LEU A 529 -37.41 3.00 27.86
C LEU A 529 -37.16 3.33 26.38
N ARG A 530 -36.77 4.57 26.06
CA ARG A 530 -36.34 4.96 24.70
C ARG A 530 -35.20 4.07 24.22
N PHE A 531 -34.20 3.86 25.07
CA PHE A 531 -33.04 3.05 24.76
C PHE A 531 -33.41 1.59 24.46
N TYR A 532 -34.28 1.01 25.29
CA TYR A 532 -34.77 -0.34 25.09
C TYR A 532 -35.56 -0.48 23.78
N LEU A 533 -36.49 0.44 23.53
CA LEU A 533 -37.35 0.45 22.36
C LEU A 533 -36.65 0.89 21.06
N GLU A 534 -35.45 1.46 21.13
CA GLU A 534 -34.66 1.77 19.93
C GLU A 534 -34.12 0.50 19.25
N SER A 535 -34.00 -0.61 20.01
CA SER A 535 -33.38 -1.85 19.53
C SER A 535 -34.29 -2.72 18.65
N PHE A 536 -35.61 -2.61 18.77
CA PHE A 536 -36.59 -3.36 17.97
C PHE A 536 -37.91 -2.57 17.85
N TRP A 537 -38.80 -2.97 16.92
CA TRP A 537 -40.12 -2.33 16.82
C TRP A 537 -41.11 -2.99 17.76
N LEU A 538 -41.86 -2.19 18.53
CA LEU A 538 -42.95 -2.72 19.35
C LEU A 538 -44.03 -3.35 18.45
N PRO A 539 -44.43 -4.60 18.71
CA PRO A 539 -45.53 -5.22 17.99
C PRO A 539 -46.85 -4.46 18.20
N GLY A 540 -47.75 -4.48 17.23
CA GLY A 540 -49.05 -3.80 17.33
C GLY A 540 -50.08 -4.52 18.23
N GLU A 541 -49.83 -5.79 18.56
CA GLU A 541 -50.72 -6.60 19.40
C GLU A 541 -50.53 -6.31 20.89
N SER A 542 -51.60 -5.96 21.60
CA SER A 542 -51.54 -5.54 23.01
C SER A 542 -50.89 -6.57 23.94
N GLN A 543 -51.12 -7.86 23.71
CA GLN A 543 -50.52 -8.94 24.51
C GLN A 543 -49.00 -9.06 24.30
N LYS A 544 -48.49 -8.74 23.11
CA LYS A 544 -47.06 -8.76 22.82
C LYS A 544 -46.36 -7.57 23.46
N ILE A 545 -46.97 -6.38 23.37
CA ILE A 545 -46.49 -5.17 24.07
C ILE A 545 -46.38 -5.45 25.57
N GLN A 546 -47.39 -6.10 26.15
CA GLN A 546 -47.40 -6.43 27.58
C GLN A 546 -46.17 -7.22 28.03
N ARG A 547 -45.85 -8.34 27.35
CA ARG A 547 -44.69 -9.17 27.70
C ARG A 547 -43.38 -8.39 27.64
N VAL A 548 -43.21 -7.58 26.60
CA VAL A 548 -42.00 -6.79 26.37
C VAL A 548 -41.82 -5.72 27.44
N VAL A 549 -42.89 -5.00 27.78
CA VAL A 549 -42.84 -3.94 28.80
C VAL A 549 -42.69 -4.55 30.20
N GLU A 550 -43.35 -5.68 30.50
CA GLU A 550 -43.16 -6.42 31.76
C GLU A 550 -41.70 -6.82 31.98
N ALA A 551 -41.06 -7.41 30.96
CA ALA A 551 -39.64 -7.79 31.03
C ALA A 551 -38.75 -6.55 31.26
N PHE A 552 -39.01 -5.45 30.55
CA PHE A 552 -38.31 -4.18 30.75
C PHE A 552 -38.47 -3.64 32.17
N SER A 553 -39.70 -3.60 32.68
CA SER A 553 -40.01 -3.03 34.00
C SER A 553 -39.36 -3.82 35.13
N GLU A 554 -39.32 -5.15 35.01
CA GLU A 554 -38.58 -6.01 35.95
C GLU A 554 -37.08 -5.68 35.94
N ARG A 555 -36.46 -5.67 34.76
CA ARG A 555 -35.02 -5.36 34.62
C ARG A 555 -34.66 -3.95 35.07
N PHE A 556 -35.51 -2.97 34.75
CA PHE A 556 -35.27 -1.57 35.16
C PHE A 556 -35.34 -1.44 36.67
N PHE A 557 -36.35 -2.04 37.31
CA PHE A 557 -36.52 -2.03 38.76
C PHE A 557 -35.33 -2.68 39.49
N ASP A 558 -34.86 -3.84 39.02
CA ASP A 558 -33.72 -4.55 39.62
C ASP A 558 -32.40 -3.76 39.56
N HIS A 559 -32.30 -2.80 38.63
CA HIS A 559 -31.14 -1.93 38.44
C HIS A 559 -31.27 -0.54 39.08
N GLN A 560 -32.35 -0.25 39.81
CA GLN A 560 -32.44 0.98 40.58
C GLN A 560 -31.90 0.77 41.99
N SER A 561 -30.98 1.63 42.41
CA SER A 561 -30.46 1.68 43.79
C SER A 561 -31.27 2.59 44.71
N SER A 562 -32.27 3.30 44.17
CA SER A 562 -33.10 4.27 44.87
C SER A 562 -34.46 3.68 45.23
N ASP A 563 -34.95 3.93 46.45
CA ASP A 563 -36.28 3.55 46.95
C ASP A 563 -37.45 4.30 46.27
N MET A 564 -37.20 4.98 45.14
CA MET A 564 -38.19 5.75 44.38
C MET A 564 -39.39 4.88 43.94
N PHE A 565 -39.15 3.64 43.52
CA PHE A 565 -40.18 2.70 43.11
C PHE A 565 -40.40 1.64 44.19
N ALA A 566 -41.65 1.45 44.61
CA ALA A 566 -42.01 0.46 45.63
C ALA A 566 -42.15 -0.96 45.07
N SER A 567 -42.37 -1.12 43.76
CA SER A 567 -42.50 -2.42 43.10
C SER A 567 -42.26 -2.31 41.59
N LYS A 568 -41.93 -3.45 40.95
CA LYS A 568 -41.88 -3.53 39.48
C LYS A 568 -43.22 -3.23 38.80
N ASP A 569 -44.35 -3.46 39.49
CA ASP A 569 -45.68 -3.12 39.01
C ASP A 569 -45.86 -1.60 38.89
N THR A 570 -45.27 -0.82 39.80
CA THR A 570 -45.23 0.65 39.69
C THR A 570 -44.57 1.08 38.38
N VAL A 571 -43.39 0.51 38.09
CA VAL A 571 -42.62 0.82 36.87
C VAL A 571 -43.42 0.44 35.64
N LEU A 572 -44.04 -0.74 35.64
CA LEU A 572 -44.90 -1.23 34.55
C LEU A 572 -46.07 -0.30 34.26
N ILE A 573 -46.83 0.08 35.30
CA ILE A 573 -47.97 1.01 35.17
C ILE A 573 -47.48 2.36 34.61
N LEU A 574 -46.35 2.86 35.12
CA LEU A 574 -45.78 4.13 34.66
C LEU A 574 -45.31 4.05 33.20
N CYS A 575 -44.67 2.96 32.78
CA CYS A 575 -44.29 2.73 31.37
C CYS A 575 -45.50 2.78 30.44
N TYR A 576 -46.61 2.13 30.81
CA TYR A 576 -47.86 2.23 30.06
C TYR A 576 -48.39 3.66 30.02
N SER A 577 -48.33 4.38 31.13
CA SER A 577 -48.72 5.78 31.20
C SER A 577 -47.87 6.64 30.26
N LEU A 578 -46.56 6.40 30.16
CA LEU A 578 -45.67 7.09 29.21
C LEU A 578 -46.00 6.74 27.75
N ILE A 579 -46.28 5.48 27.43
CA ILE A 579 -46.66 5.06 26.06
C ILE A 579 -48.02 5.67 25.66
N MET A 580 -48.98 5.71 26.60
CA MET A 580 -50.28 6.37 26.39
C MET A 580 -50.11 7.89 26.24
N LEU A 581 -49.26 8.52 27.07
CA LEU A 581 -48.92 9.93 26.95
C LEU A 581 -48.28 10.23 25.59
N ASN A 582 -47.34 9.40 25.14
CA ASN A 582 -46.71 9.56 23.83
C ASN A 582 -47.74 9.50 22.68
N THR A 583 -48.67 8.54 22.75
CA THR A 583 -49.75 8.42 21.77
C THR A 583 -50.66 9.65 21.83
N ASP A 584 -51.01 10.11 23.04
CA ASP A 584 -51.84 11.28 23.25
C ASP A 584 -51.19 12.55 22.69
N GLN A 585 -49.91 12.83 23.04
CA GLN A 585 -49.18 14.03 22.61
C GLN A 585 -48.90 14.04 21.11
N HIS A 586 -48.46 12.93 20.51
CA HIS A 586 -47.91 12.93 19.16
C HIS A 586 -48.84 12.40 18.05
N ASN A 587 -49.95 11.71 18.40
CA ASN A 587 -50.91 11.26 17.39
C ASN A 587 -51.79 12.43 16.89
N PRO A 588 -51.81 12.75 15.58
CA PRO A 588 -52.63 13.83 15.02
C PRO A 588 -54.14 13.62 15.19
N GLN A 589 -54.60 12.38 15.42
CA GLN A 589 -56.02 12.06 15.60
C GLN A 589 -56.56 12.49 16.97
N VAL A 590 -55.68 12.72 17.95
CA VAL A 590 -56.05 13.16 19.30
C VAL A 590 -56.18 14.68 19.31
N LYS A 591 -57.42 15.18 19.40
CA LYS A 591 -57.72 16.62 19.32
C LYS A 591 -57.52 17.39 20.64
N LYS A 592 -57.76 16.72 21.78
CA LYS A 592 -57.58 17.30 23.11
C LYS A 592 -56.46 16.52 23.80
N LYS A 593 -55.30 17.17 23.90
CA LYS A 593 -54.10 16.60 24.52
C LYS A 593 -54.23 16.63 26.04
N MET A 594 -53.65 15.64 26.71
CA MET A 594 -53.47 15.55 28.15
C MET A 594 -52.56 16.68 28.60
N THR A 595 -52.93 17.39 29.67
CA THR A 595 -52.05 18.40 30.28
C THR A 595 -51.11 17.75 31.31
N GLU A 596 -50.05 18.45 31.72
CA GLU A 596 -49.13 17.99 32.77
C GLU A 596 -49.89 17.62 34.06
N GLU A 597 -50.84 18.47 34.48
CA GLU A 597 -51.70 18.22 35.64
C GLU A 597 -52.61 17.00 35.46
N ASP A 598 -53.11 16.77 34.25
CA ASP A 598 -53.89 15.57 33.95
C ASP A 598 -53.01 14.31 34.04
N PHE A 599 -51.77 14.37 33.56
CA PHE A 599 -50.81 13.27 33.62
C PHE A 599 -50.43 12.92 35.07
N ILE A 600 -50.10 13.94 35.89
CA ILE A 600 -49.80 13.74 37.32
C ILE A 600 -51.02 13.15 38.04
N ARG A 601 -52.22 13.66 37.76
CA ARG A 601 -53.46 13.14 38.37
C ARG A 601 -53.73 11.69 37.97
N ASN A 602 -53.49 11.31 36.72
CA ASN A 602 -53.70 9.95 36.22
C ASN A 602 -52.73 8.93 36.82
N ASN A 603 -51.59 9.37 37.35
CA ASN A 603 -50.57 8.55 37.98
C ASN A 603 -50.58 8.63 39.52
N ARG A 604 -51.68 9.07 40.14
CA ARG A 604 -51.83 9.07 41.61
C ARG A 604 -51.94 7.65 42.18
N ALA A 605 -51.35 7.45 43.34
CA ALA A 605 -51.38 6.21 44.12
C ALA A 605 -50.82 4.96 43.38
N ILE A 606 -50.12 5.14 42.26
CA ILE A 606 -49.59 4.00 41.48
C ILE A 606 -48.41 3.32 42.16
N ASN A 607 -47.73 3.99 43.10
CA ASN A 607 -46.55 3.48 43.78
C ASN A 607 -46.92 2.69 45.04
N ALA A 608 -47.53 1.51 44.86
CA ALA A 608 -48.07 0.69 45.95
C ALA A 608 -49.03 1.45 46.89
N GLY A 609 -49.86 2.34 46.33
CA GLY A 609 -50.79 3.19 47.07
C GLY A 609 -50.24 4.57 47.44
N GLN A 610 -48.96 4.85 47.17
CA GLN A 610 -48.34 6.19 47.32
C GLN A 610 -48.21 6.91 45.97
N ASP A 611 -48.02 8.22 46.03
CA ASP A 611 -47.70 9.04 44.85
C ASP A 611 -46.19 9.00 44.56
N LEU A 612 -45.81 9.11 43.28
CA LEU A 612 -44.42 9.38 42.88
C LEU A 612 -44.10 10.88 43.07
N PRO A 613 -42.81 11.26 43.20
CA PRO A 613 -42.41 12.66 43.26
C PRO A 613 -42.98 13.47 42.10
N ARG A 614 -43.53 14.64 42.39
CA ARG A 614 -44.22 15.46 41.39
C ARG A 614 -43.24 15.95 40.34
N GLU A 615 -42.06 16.40 40.77
CA GLU A 615 -41.00 16.91 39.92
C GLU A 615 -40.56 15.86 38.89
N TYR A 616 -40.43 14.61 39.33
CA TYR A 616 -40.10 13.47 38.46
C TYR A 616 -41.16 13.23 37.38
N LEU A 617 -42.45 13.25 37.75
CA LEU A 617 -43.55 13.11 36.78
C LEU A 617 -43.63 14.30 35.81
N SER A 618 -43.33 15.51 36.29
CA SER A 618 -43.23 16.72 35.47
C SER A 618 -42.11 16.61 34.44
N GLU A 619 -40.91 16.18 34.85
CA GLU A 619 -39.76 15.95 33.95
C GLU A 619 -40.07 14.88 32.89
N LEU A 620 -40.68 13.76 33.29
CA LEU A 620 -41.13 12.73 32.34
C LEU A 620 -42.16 13.28 31.34
N TYR A 621 -43.14 14.05 31.80
CA TYR A 621 -44.14 14.66 30.93
C TYR A 621 -43.49 15.61 29.91
N GLN A 622 -42.57 16.47 30.36
CA GLN A 622 -41.86 17.40 29.49
C GLN A 622 -40.98 16.67 28.47
N SER A 623 -40.27 15.63 28.90
CA SER A 623 -39.44 14.80 28.01
C SER A 623 -40.28 14.14 26.91
N ILE A 624 -41.37 13.44 27.28
CA ILE A 624 -42.24 12.77 26.29
C ILE A 624 -42.93 13.78 25.38
N SER A 625 -43.39 14.92 25.92
CA SER A 625 -44.06 15.95 25.11
C SER A 625 -43.13 16.59 24.09
N THR A 626 -41.86 16.79 24.46
CA THR A 626 -40.84 17.38 23.58
C THR A 626 -40.35 16.39 22.53
N CYS A 627 -40.18 15.12 22.91
CA CYS A 627 -39.61 14.09 22.04
C CYS A 627 -40.47 12.82 22.03
N ALA A 628 -41.02 12.45 20.88
CA ALA A 628 -41.79 11.20 20.76
C ALA A 628 -40.90 9.94 20.92
N PHE A 629 -41.46 8.84 21.42
CA PHE A 629 -40.84 7.53 21.30
C PHE A 629 -40.71 7.15 19.82
N ALA A 630 -39.59 6.54 19.45
CA ALA A 630 -39.32 6.05 18.11
C ALA A 630 -40.08 4.74 17.79
N LEU A 631 -41.42 4.76 17.89
CA LEU A 631 -42.29 3.59 17.73
C LEU A 631 -42.38 3.08 16.28
N SER A 632 -41.94 3.87 15.30
CA SER A 632 -41.74 3.49 13.90
C SER A 632 -40.72 4.44 13.25
N GLN A 633 -39.47 4.00 13.00
CA GLN A 633 -38.47 4.89 12.39
C GLN A 633 -38.56 4.88 10.86
N THR A 634 -38.91 6.04 10.28
CA THR A 634 -38.67 6.38 8.87
C THR A 634 -37.31 7.06 8.65
N THR A 635 -36.56 7.38 9.71
CA THR A 635 -35.23 7.99 9.63
C THR A 635 -34.35 7.45 10.78
N VAL A 636 -33.21 6.85 10.44
CA VAL A 636 -32.17 6.51 11.41
C VAL A 636 -31.53 7.82 11.85
N SER A 637 -31.64 8.20 13.13
CA SER A 637 -30.89 9.34 13.65
C SER A 637 -29.40 9.06 13.53
N LEU A 638 -28.71 9.93 12.79
CA LEU A 638 -27.27 9.91 12.54
C LEU A 638 -26.47 10.55 13.69
N ASP A 639 -27.14 11.19 14.65
CA ASP A 639 -26.52 11.84 15.80
C ASP A 639 -26.28 10.88 16.97
N MET A 640 -25.33 11.24 17.83
CA MET A 640 -25.09 10.57 19.10
C MET A 640 -26.17 10.99 20.10
N SER A 641 -27.02 10.06 20.54
CA SER A 641 -28.06 10.35 21.53
C SER A 641 -27.55 10.14 22.95
N PRO A 642 -28.17 10.80 23.97
CA PRO A 642 -27.82 10.56 25.38
C PRO A 642 -27.95 9.09 25.78
N SER A 643 -28.95 8.38 25.26
CA SER A 643 -29.14 6.93 25.50
C SER A 643 -27.97 6.09 24.98
N ARG A 644 -27.47 6.39 23.78
CA ARG A 644 -26.32 5.70 23.18
C ARG A 644 -25.03 6.05 23.92
N TRP A 645 -24.89 7.28 24.41
CA TRP A 645 -23.77 7.70 25.22
C TRP A 645 -23.66 6.90 26.52
N ILE A 646 -24.75 6.82 27.28
CA ILE A 646 -24.79 6.03 28.51
C ILE A 646 -24.47 4.56 28.24
N GLN A 647 -24.97 3.99 27.13
CA GLN A 647 -24.62 2.62 26.73
C GLN A 647 -23.11 2.47 26.50
N LEU A 648 -22.51 3.40 25.75
CA LEU A 648 -21.08 3.39 25.44
C LEU A 648 -20.26 3.38 26.72
N ILE A 649 -20.58 4.27 27.68
CA ILE A 649 -19.90 4.36 28.97
C ILE A 649 -20.10 3.10 29.82
N ASN A 650 -21.27 2.47 29.75
CA ASN A 650 -21.49 1.20 30.44
C ASN A 650 -20.67 0.06 29.80
N LEU A 651 -20.55 0.02 28.46
CA LEU A 651 -19.72 -0.96 27.77
C LEU A 651 -18.24 -0.81 28.09
N SER A 652 -17.73 0.43 28.20
CA SER A 652 -16.33 0.69 28.56
C SER A 652 -15.95 0.22 29.96
N LYS A 653 -16.93 0.02 30.86
CA LYS A 653 -16.72 -0.54 32.20
C LYS A 653 -16.70 -2.07 32.24
N VAL A 654 -17.45 -2.72 31.34
CA VAL A 654 -17.67 -4.18 31.37
C VAL A 654 -16.62 -4.94 30.55
N ASP A 655 -16.21 -4.39 29.40
CA ASP A 655 -15.20 -4.99 28.53
C ASP A 655 -14.11 -3.99 28.16
N PRO A 656 -13.09 -3.80 29.02
CA PRO A 656 -11.98 -2.90 28.74
C PRO A 656 -10.93 -3.54 27.83
N THR A 657 -11.16 -4.73 27.27
CA THR A 657 -10.08 -5.47 26.60
C THR A 657 -9.68 -4.79 25.29
N PHE A 658 -8.41 -4.42 25.19
CA PHE A 658 -7.78 -3.91 23.99
C PHE A 658 -6.59 -4.80 23.65
N THR A 659 -6.60 -5.38 22.46
CA THR A 659 -5.53 -6.26 21.98
C THR A 659 -4.51 -5.43 21.23
N GLN A 660 -3.34 -5.22 21.83
CA GLN A 660 -2.20 -4.67 21.11
C GLN A 660 -1.69 -5.73 20.13
N CYS A 661 -1.63 -5.38 18.84
CA CYS A 661 -1.31 -6.31 17.76
C CYS A 661 -0.14 -5.78 16.93
N ASP A 662 0.76 -6.67 16.55
CA ASP A 662 1.78 -6.41 15.53
C ASP A 662 1.29 -6.86 14.13
N PHE A 663 2.03 -6.50 13.09
CA PHE A 663 1.75 -6.95 11.73
C PHE A 663 2.03 -8.45 11.57
N ASP A 664 1.08 -9.17 10.97
CA ASP A 664 1.25 -10.57 10.54
C ASP A 664 0.75 -10.69 9.10
N ARG A 665 1.50 -11.42 8.27
CA ARG A 665 1.21 -11.63 6.85
C ARG A 665 -0.25 -12.00 6.56
N ARG A 666 -0.83 -12.91 7.35
CA ARG A 666 -2.19 -13.41 7.13
C ARG A 666 -3.24 -12.36 7.48
N ILE A 667 -3.01 -11.61 8.55
CA ILE A 667 -3.89 -10.50 8.94
C ILE A 667 -3.78 -9.36 7.93
N CYS A 668 -2.58 -8.97 7.52
CA CYS A 668 -2.33 -7.97 6.48
C CYS A 668 -3.12 -8.29 5.20
N ARG A 669 -3.03 -9.55 4.77
CA ARG A 669 -3.77 -10.10 3.62
C ARG A 669 -5.27 -10.01 3.82
N ASP A 670 -5.80 -10.49 4.95
CA ASP A 670 -7.24 -10.50 5.23
C ASP A 670 -7.81 -9.07 5.43
N MET A 671 -7.00 -8.15 5.93
CA MET A 671 -7.30 -6.73 6.08
C MET A 671 -7.37 -6.04 4.72
N PHE A 672 -6.33 -6.17 3.88
CA PHE A 672 -6.32 -5.60 2.53
C PHE A 672 -7.47 -6.13 1.68
N ALA A 673 -7.80 -7.43 1.78
CA ALA A 673 -8.91 -8.04 1.07
C ALA A 673 -10.28 -7.35 1.32
N CYS A 674 -10.45 -6.64 2.44
CA CYS A 674 -11.69 -5.92 2.75
C CYS A 674 -11.87 -4.64 1.91
N VAL A 675 -10.76 -4.07 1.42
CA VAL A 675 -10.72 -2.80 0.66
C VAL A 675 -10.12 -2.94 -0.75
N ALA A 676 -9.63 -4.13 -1.11
CA ALA A 676 -8.92 -4.43 -2.36
C ALA A 676 -9.61 -3.92 -3.64
N GLY A 677 -10.88 -4.28 -3.86
CA GLY A 677 -11.62 -3.84 -5.05
C GLY A 677 -11.72 -2.31 -5.17
N PRO A 678 -12.25 -1.61 -4.15
CA PRO A 678 -12.25 -0.15 -4.11
C PRO A 678 -10.87 0.50 -4.28
N VAL A 679 -9.80 -0.11 -3.72
CA VAL A 679 -8.41 0.36 -3.89
C VAL A 679 -7.97 0.31 -5.35
N VAL A 680 -8.15 -0.84 -6.02
CA VAL A 680 -7.78 -1.02 -7.43
C VAL A 680 -8.49 0.03 -8.29
N ALA A 681 -9.79 0.21 -8.05
CA ALA A 681 -10.62 1.15 -8.78
C ALA A 681 -10.21 2.61 -8.51
N ALA A 682 -9.85 2.95 -7.27
CA ALA A 682 -9.35 4.28 -6.89
C ALA A 682 -7.98 4.58 -7.52
N LEU A 683 -7.02 3.65 -7.47
CA LEU A 683 -5.71 3.78 -8.14
C LEU A 683 -5.88 4.02 -9.64
N SER A 684 -6.74 3.24 -10.29
CA SER A 684 -7.01 3.41 -11.73
C SER A 684 -7.65 4.77 -12.02
N SER A 685 -8.69 5.16 -11.28
CA SER A 685 -9.35 6.46 -11.47
C SER A 685 -8.42 7.63 -11.21
N PHE A 686 -7.54 7.54 -10.21
CA PHE A 686 -6.57 8.58 -9.88
C PHE A 686 -5.52 8.71 -10.98
N PHE A 687 -4.94 7.59 -11.46
CA PHE A 687 -3.97 7.58 -12.56
C PHE A 687 -4.56 8.18 -13.86
N GLU A 688 -5.85 7.94 -14.13
CA GLU A 688 -6.55 8.48 -15.28
C GLU A 688 -6.58 10.02 -15.28
N HIS A 689 -6.78 10.64 -14.11
CA HIS A 689 -6.97 12.09 -13.97
C HIS A 689 -5.73 12.86 -13.52
N ALA A 690 -4.72 12.21 -12.95
CA ALA A 690 -3.48 12.86 -12.50
C ALA A 690 -2.69 13.41 -13.70
N GLU A 691 -2.33 14.69 -13.70
CA GLU A 691 -1.52 15.30 -14.78
C GLU A 691 -0.06 15.52 -14.37
N GLU A 692 0.20 15.60 -13.06
CA GLU A 692 1.51 15.87 -12.49
C GLU A 692 2.36 14.60 -12.40
N GLU A 693 3.64 14.71 -12.76
CA GLU A 693 4.58 13.58 -12.79
C GLU A 693 4.78 12.97 -11.40
N GLU A 694 4.81 13.77 -10.34
CA GLU A 694 4.97 13.31 -8.95
C GLU A 694 3.78 12.42 -8.54
N LEU A 695 2.55 12.87 -8.78
CA LEU A 695 1.32 12.12 -8.48
C LEU A 695 1.22 10.80 -9.27
N LEU A 696 1.70 10.79 -10.51
CA LEU A 696 1.77 9.56 -11.31
C LEU A 696 2.77 8.57 -10.72
N HIS A 697 3.92 9.03 -10.23
CA HIS A 697 4.92 8.17 -9.58
C HIS A 697 4.37 7.57 -8.28
N GLU A 698 3.76 8.38 -7.42
CA GLU A 698 3.12 7.90 -6.18
C GLU A 698 2.06 6.84 -6.47
N CYS A 699 1.25 7.02 -7.51
CA CYS A 699 0.26 6.04 -7.92
C CYS A 699 0.88 4.72 -8.40
N ILE A 700 2.00 4.78 -9.14
CA ILE A 700 2.74 3.59 -9.56
C ILE A 700 3.41 2.90 -8.35
N GLU A 701 3.93 3.63 -7.37
CA GLU A 701 4.44 3.04 -6.13
C GLU A 701 3.33 2.33 -5.33
N GLY A 702 2.14 2.93 -5.28
CA GLY A 702 0.93 2.30 -4.76
C GLY A 702 0.58 1.01 -5.49
N LEU A 703 0.66 1.01 -6.83
CA LEU A 703 0.42 -0.16 -7.67
C LEU A 703 1.37 -1.32 -7.33
N PHE A 704 2.68 -1.04 -7.18
CA PHE A 704 3.66 -2.04 -6.76
C PHE A 704 3.39 -2.58 -5.35
N SER A 705 2.99 -1.71 -4.44
CA SER A 705 2.67 -2.07 -3.06
C SER A 705 1.42 -2.98 -3.00
N VAL A 706 0.39 -2.68 -3.79
CA VAL A 706 -0.77 -3.57 -3.94
C VAL A 706 -0.35 -4.92 -4.54
N ALA A 707 0.47 -4.93 -5.60
CA ALA A 707 0.94 -6.19 -6.19
C ALA A 707 1.72 -7.06 -5.19
N ARG A 708 2.58 -6.43 -4.37
CA ARG A 708 3.31 -7.09 -3.28
C ARG A 708 2.39 -7.66 -2.21
N ILE A 709 1.25 -7.03 -1.94
CA ILE A 709 0.25 -7.58 -1.02
C ILE A 709 -0.47 -8.76 -1.67
N CYS A 710 -0.90 -8.61 -2.93
CA CYS A 710 -1.74 -9.58 -3.61
C CYS A 710 -1.06 -10.92 -3.92
N GLN A 711 0.28 -10.96 -3.98
CA GLN A 711 1.04 -12.21 -4.17
C GLN A 711 0.72 -13.28 -3.10
N TYR A 712 0.20 -12.86 -1.93
CA TYR A 712 -0.17 -13.73 -0.82
C TYR A 712 -1.64 -14.21 -0.90
N GLY A 713 -2.03 -14.84 -2.01
CA GLY A 713 -3.33 -15.50 -2.16
C GLY A 713 -4.50 -14.53 -2.40
N LEU A 714 -4.25 -13.42 -3.08
CA LEU A 714 -5.26 -12.52 -3.67
C LEU A 714 -5.00 -12.38 -5.18
N GLU A 715 -4.84 -13.51 -5.87
CA GLU A 715 -4.50 -13.58 -7.30
C GLU A 715 -5.56 -12.89 -8.17
N ASP A 716 -6.85 -13.05 -7.84
CA ASP A 716 -7.95 -12.38 -8.55
C ASP A 716 -7.81 -10.85 -8.52
N THR A 717 -7.37 -10.29 -7.38
CA THR A 717 -7.14 -8.84 -7.23
C THR A 717 -5.90 -8.41 -8.00
N LEU A 718 -4.84 -9.21 -8.03
CA LEU A 718 -3.66 -8.92 -8.85
C LEU A 718 -4.00 -8.89 -10.34
N ASP A 719 -4.81 -9.84 -10.80
CA ASP A 719 -5.30 -9.89 -12.18
C ASP A 719 -6.18 -8.67 -12.51
N GLU A 720 -7.09 -8.28 -11.61
CA GLU A 720 -7.92 -7.08 -11.76
C GLU A 720 -7.07 -5.80 -11.81
N LEU A 721 -6.06 -5.69 -10.95
CA LEU A 721 -5.11 -4.57 -10.89
C LEU A 721 -4.39 -4.39 -12.23
N ILE A 722 -3.80 -5.48 -12.75
CA ILE A 722 -3.11 -5.50 -14.03
C ILE A 722 -4.08 -5.11 -15.15
N THR A 723 -5.25 -5.75 -15.20
CA THR A 723 -6.27 -5.49 -16.22
C THR A 723 -6.72 -4.03 -16.22
N SER A 724 -6.90 -3.44 -15.03
CA SER A 724 -7.32 -2.05 -14.87
C SER A 724 -6.28 -1.04 -15.35
N PHE A 725 -4.99 -1.37 -15.29
CA PHE A 725 -3.91 -0.51 -15.76
C PHE A 725 -3.51 -0.78 -17.22
N CYS A 726 -3.77 -1.98 -17.75
CA CYS A 726 -3.58 -2.31 -19.16
C CYS A 726 -4.29 -1.31 -20.09
N LYS A 727 -5.45 -0.78 -19.71
CA LYS A 727 -6.20 0.23 -20.50
C LYS A 727 -5.40 1.52 -20.75
N PHE A 728 -4.50 1.89 -19.84
CA PHE A 728 -3.68 3.11 -19.96
C PHE A 728 -2.43 2.91 -20.80
N THR A 729 -2.04 1.66 -21.06
CA THR A 729 -0.85 1.37 -21.88
C THR A 729 -1.05 1.77 -23.34
N THR A 730 -2.28 1.97 -23.80
CA THR A 730 -2.69 2.16 -25.21
C THR A 730 -2.31 1.02 -26.16
N LEU A 731 -1.56 0.01 -25.70
CA LEU A 731 -1.12 -1.16 -26.47
C LEU A 731 -2.23 -2.15 -26.81
N LEU A 732 -3.37 -2.04 -26.16
CA LEU A 732 -4.52 -2.94 -26.37
C LEU A 732 -5.67 -2.24 -27.09
N ASN A 733 -5.43 -1.08 -27.71
CA ASN A 733 -6.44 -0.40 -28.51
C ASN A 733 -6.40 -0.94 -29.96
N PRO A 734 -7.32 -1.85 -30.35
CA PRO A 734 -7.29 -2.46 -31.69
C PRO A 734 -7.55 -1.45 -32.81
N TYR A 735 -8.07 -0.26 -32.48
CA TYR A 735 -8.37 0.80 -33.44
C TYR A 735 -7.23 1.81 -33.62
N ALA A 736 -6.21 1.80 -32.75
CA ALA A 736 -5.07 2.71 -32.87
C ALA A 736 -4.06 2.14 -33.86
N SER A 737 -3.61 2.97 -34.80
CA SER A 737 -2.50 2.59 -35.66
C SER A 737 -1.19 2.49 -34.88
N ILE A 738 -0.22 1.76 -35.42
CA ILE A 738 1.13 1.64 -34.84
C ILE A 738 1.78 3.02 -34.74
N GLU A 739 1.60 3.88 -35.74
CA GLU A 739 2.14 5.24 -35.76
C GLU A 739 1.54 6.11 -34.66
N GLU A 740 0.22 6.04 -34.44
CA GLU A 740 -0.45 6.73 -33.34
C GLU A 740 0.02 6.21 -31.99
N THR A 741 0.15 4.89 -31.83
CA THR A 741 0.67 4.29 -30.60
C THR A 741 2.09 4.77 -30.30
N MET A 742 2.99 4.72 -31.29
CA MET A 742 4.37 5.19 -31.16
C MET A 742 4.45 6.70 -30.90
N PHE A 743 3.57 7.49 -31.52
CA PHE A 743 3.47 8.92 -31.26
C PHE A 743 3.03 9.20 -29.83
N THR A 744 1.98 8.52 -29.35
CA THR A 744 1.49 8.62 -27.97
C THR A 744 2.56 8.21 -26.97
N PHE A 745 3.27 7.08 -27.18
CA PHE A 745 4.36 6.67 -26.30
C PHE A 745 5.53 7.65 -26.26
N SER A 746 5.80 8.38 -27.34
CA SER A 746 6.91 9.34 -27.37
C SER A 746 6.58 10.68 -26.73
N HIS A 747 5.30 11.07 -26.69
CA HIS A 747 4.87 12.40 -26.25
C HIS A 747 4.10 12.40 -24.92
N ASP A 748 3.47 11.28 -24.56
CA ASP A 748 2.70 11.14 -23.32
C ASP A 748 3.47 10.28 -22.29
N LEU A 749 3.47 10.74 -21.04
CA LEU A 749 4.11 10.06 -19.93
C LEU A 749 3.25 8.91 -19.38
N LYS A 750 1.91 9.04 -19.35
CA LYS A 750 1.02 8.05 -18.73
C LYS A 750 1.12 6.67 -19.39
N PRO A 751 1.07 6.53 -20.74
CA PRO A 751 1.17 5.22 -21.38
C PRO A 751 2.52 4.57 -21.15
N ARG A 752 3.60 5.37 -21.11
CA ARG A 752 4.95 4.88 -20.77
C ARG A 752 5.00 4.34 -19.34
N MET A 753 4.54 5.12 -18.35
CA MET A 753 4.56 4.71 -16.95
C MET A 753 3.67 3.49 -16.68
N ALA A 754 2.45 3.49 -17.21
CA ALA A 754 1.53 2.35 -17.10
C ALA A 754 2.14 1.08 -17.72
N THR A 755 2.77 1.19 -18.88
CA THR A 755 3.43 0.06 -19.54
C THR A 755 4.57 -0.47 -18.69
N VAL A 756 5.50 0.40 -18.25
CA VAL A 756 6.61 -0.03 -17.40
C VAL A 756 6.10 -0.71 -16.13
N ALA A 757 5.09 -0.14 -15.48
CA ALA A 757 4.57 -0.68 -14.23
C ALA A 757 3.87 -2.04 -14.42
N VAL A 758 2.95 -2.15 -15.39
CA VAL A 758 2.23 -3.39 -15.71
C VAL A 758 3.21 -4.51 -16.05
N PHE A 759 4.18 -4.26 -16.94
CA PHE A 759 5.15 -5.28 -17.33
C PHE A 759 6.10 -5.65 -16.19
N THR A 760 6.48 -4.68 -15.33
CA THR A 760 7.33 -4.97 -14.16
C THR A 760 6.60 -5.85 -13.16
N ILE A 761 5.33 -5.55 -12.86
CA ILE A 761 4.49 -6.37 -11.98
C ILE A 761 4.29 -7.76 -12.58
N ALA A 762 3.95 -7.84 -13.86
CA ALA A 762 3.75 -9.10 -14.55
C ALA A 762 5.00 -9.99 -14.52
N ASN A 763 6.19 -9.40 -14.66
CA ASN A 763 7.45 -10.14 -14.64
C ASN A 763 7.87 -10.55 -13.21
N TYR A 764 7.72 -9.65 -12.23
CA TYR A 764 8.16 -9.88 -10.85
C TYR A 764 7.23 -10.84 -10.10
N PHE A 765 5.91 -10.76 -10.34
CA PHE A 765 4.88 -11.56 -9.67
C PHE A 765 4.25 -12.62 -10.59
N ARG A 766 4.96 -13.06 -11.63
CA ARG A 766 4.46 -13.98 -12.67
C ARG A 766 3.84 -15.28 -12.11
N ASP A 767 4.38 -15.79 -11.01
CA ASP A 767 3.93 -17.06 -10.41
C ASP A 767 2.59 -16.91 -9.66
N SER A 768 2.21 -15.67 -9.32
CA SER A 768 0.97 -15.31 -8.62
C SER A 768 -0.13 -14.85 -9.58
N ILE A 769 0.15 -14.72 -10.87
CA ILE A 769 -0.81 -14.28 -11.90
C ILE A 769 -1.49 -15.53 -12.48
N GLN A 770 -2.81 -15.64 -12.28
CA GLN A 770 -3.57 -16.80 -12.76
C GLN A 770 -4.41 -16.51 -14.02
N GLY A 771 -4.79 -15.25 -14.23
CA GLY A 771 -5.77 -14.83 -15.24
C GLY A 771 -5.35 -13.64 -16.12
N ALA A 772 -4.38 -12.82 -15.73
CA ALA A 772 -3.96 -11.67 -16.56
C ALA A 772 -3.36 -12.08 -17.92
N ALA A 773 -2.93 -13.34 -18.07
CA ALA A 773 -2.44 -13.91 -19.33
C ALA A 773 -3.55 -14.53 -20.23
N GLY A 774 -4.85 -14.41 -19.90
CA GLY A 774 -5.89 -14.94 -20.80
C GLY A 774 -7.36 -14.87 -20.37
N LYS A 775 -7.73 -14.27 -19.22
CA LYS A 775 -9.14 -14.11 -18.79
C LYS A 775 -9.64 -12.67 -18.72
N GLY A 776 -8.74 -11.67 -18.73
CA GLY A 776 -9.09 -10.25 -18.60
C GLY A 776 -9.71 -9.63 -19.86
N GLN A 777 -9.27 -10.04 -21.06
CA GLN A 777 -9.95 -9.71 -22.30
C GLN A 777 -10.93 -10.83 -22.65
N LYS A 778 -12.21 -10.63 -22.30
CA LYS A 778 -13.27 -11.28 -23.06
C LYS A 778 -13.29 -10.61 -24.42
N PHE A 779 -12.56 -11.15 -25.39
CA PHE A 779 -12.81 -10.79 -26.78
C PHE A 779 -14.27 -11.11 -27.06
N SER A 780 -15.01 -10.10 -27.49
CA SER A 780 -16.44 -10.23 -27.78
C SER A 780 -16.64 -11.12 -29.00
N THR A 781 -15.63 -11.16 -29.88
CA THR A 781 -15.59 -11.98 -31.08
C THR A 781 -14.17 -12.52 -31.34
N PRO A 782 -14.03 -13.66 -32.04
CA PRO A 782 -12.74 -14.17 -32.52
C PRO A 782 -11.98 -13.17 -33.42
N VAL A 783 -12.68 -12.22 -34.05
CA VAL A 783 -12.07 -11.18 -34.90
C VAL A 783 -11.30 -10.16 -34.05
N GLU A 784 -11.85 -9.76 -32.90
CA GLU A 784 -11.16 -8.85 -31.97
C GLU A 784 -9.89 -9.50 -31.38
N GLU A 785 -9.94 -10.80 -31.13
CA GLU A 785 -8.76 -11.59 -30.72
C GLU A 785 -7.71 -11.60 -31.84
N GLU A 786 -8.13 -11.80 -33.08
CA GLU A 786 -7.24 -11.82 -34.24
C GLU A 786 -6.56 -10.46 -34.49
N GLU A 787 -7.33 -9.37 -34.48
CA GLU A 787 -6.84 -8.00 -34.64
C GLU A 787 -5.86 -7.61 -33.53
N THR A 788 -6.11 -8.04 -32.28
CA THR A 788 -5.24 -7.74 -31.14
C THR A 788 -3.91 -8.49 -31.23
N VAL A 789 -3.95 -9.78 -31.56
CA VAL A 789 -2.73 -10.59 -31.74
C VAL A 789 -1.91 -10.06 -32.92
N GLU A 790 -2.56 -9.67 -34.01
CA GLU A 790 -1.90 -9.02 -35.15
C GLU A 790 -1.21 -7.72 -34.74
N PHE A 791 -1.93 -6.84 -34.02
CA PHE A 791 -1.37 -5.59 -33.51
C PHE A 791 -0.14 -5.85 -32.62
N CYS A 792 -0.20 -6.81 -31.69
CA CYS A 792 0.92 -7.14 -30.80
C CYS A 792 2.16 -7.58 -31.60
N TRP A 793 1.99 -8.41 -32.64
CA TRP A 793 3.10 -8.86 -33.48
C TRP A 793 3.70 -7.72 -34.31
N ASP A 794 2.86 -6.87 -34.88
CA ASP A 794 3.33 -5.71 -35.63
C ASP A 794 4.06 -4.70 -34.74
N LEU A 795 3.58 -4.50 -33.50
CA LEU A 795 4.25 -3.66 -32.51
C LEU A 795 5.61 -4.23 -32.10
N VAL A 796 5.68 -5.52 -31.74
CA VAL A 796 6.96 -6.19 -31.41
C VAL A 796 7.93 -6.06 -32.58
N THR A 797 7.46 -6.23 -33.81
CA THR A 797 8.25 -6.05 -35.02
C THR A 797 8.76 -4.61 -35.16
N ALA A 798 7.89 -3.62 -34.98
CA ALA A 798 8.23 -2.20 -35.07
C ALA A 798 9.26 -1.78 -34.00
N ILE A 799 9.04 -2.18 -32.74
CA ILE A 799 9.97 -1.92 -31.63
C ILE A 799 11.33 -2.55 -31.92
N SER A 800 11.34 -3.78 -32.44
CA SER A 800 12.57 -4.50 -32.77
C SER A 800 13.33 -3.83 -33.91
N ILE A 801 12.61 -3.36 -34.94
CA ILE A 801 13.15 -2.61 -36.10
C ILE A 801 13.64 -1.20 -35.70
N ALA A 802 13.05 -0.57 -34.69
CA ALA A 802 13.53 0.70 -34.17
C ALA A 802 14.79 0.53 -33.30
N ASN A 803 14.88 -0.59 -32.57
CA ASN A 803 15.94 -0.85 -31.58
C ASN A 803 17.00 -1.86 -32.05
N VAL A 804 17.16 -2.05 -33.36
CA VAL A 804 18.09 -3.04 -33.92
C VAL A 804 19.52 -2.83 -33.40
N ASN A 805 19.93 -1.59 -33.10
CA ASN A 805 21.27 -1.30 -32.53
C ASN A 805 21.49 -1.87 -31.12
N ARG A 806 20.41 -2.18 -30.39
CA ARG A 806 20.43 -2.72 -29.03
C ARG A 806 19.83 -4.14 -28.98
N PHE A 807 19.76 -4.81 -30.13
CA PHE A 807 19.08 -6.10 -30.29
C PHE A 807 19.57 -7.17 -29.32
N HIS A 808 20.88 -7.28 -29.10
CA HIS A 808 21.47 -8.26 -28.17
C HIS A 808 21.05 -8.06 -26.70
N ILE A 809 20.56 -6.88 -26.31
CA ILE A 809 20.17 -6.58 -24.92
C ILE A 809 18.82 -7.21 -24.58
N PHE A 810 17.84 -7.10 -25.48
CA PHE A 810 16.45 -7.50 -25.19
C PHE A 810 16.02 -8.81 -25.86
N TRP A 811 16.63 -9.17 -26.99
CA TRP A 811 16.22 -10.35 -27.76
C TRP A 811 16.42 -11.71 -27.06
N PRO A 812 17.44 -11.93 -26.21
CA PRO A 812 17.58 -13.22 -25.51
C PRO A 812 16.36 -13.58 -24.66
N ASN A 813 15.81 -12.63 -23.91
CA ASN A 813 14.59 -12.84 -23.12
C ASN A 813 13.39 -13.11 -24.03
N PHE A 814 13.28 -12.38 -25.14
CA PHE A 814 12.22 -12.60 -26.13
C PHE A 814 12.31 -14.00 -26.76
N HIS A 815 13.52 -14.48 -27.05
CA HIS A 815 13.76 -15.82 -27.56
C HIS A 815 13.29 -16.92 -26.59
N GLU A 816 13.54 -16.77 -25.28
CA GLU A 816 13.04 -17.71 -24.27
C GLU A 816 11.50 -17.79 -24.27
N TYR A 817 10.82 -16.64 -24.39
CA TYR A 817 9.36 -16.61 -24.53
C TYR A 817 8.90 -17.31 -25.82
N LEU A 818 9.51 -17.00 -26.98
CA LEU A 818 9.22 -17.69 -28.24
C LEU A 818 9.44 -19.20 -28.15
N LEU A 819 10.51 -19.62 -27.45
CA LEU A 819 10.84 -21.02 -27.26
C LEU A 819 9.81 -21.73 -26.39
N ALA A 820 9.36 -21.11 -25.29
CA ALA A 820 8.29 -21.64 -24.45
C ALA A 820 6.97 -21.77 -25.23
N VAL A 821 6.61 -20.71 -25.96
CA VAL A 821 5.45 -20.64 -26.86
C VAL A 821 5.49 -21.78 -27.90
N ALA A 822 6.63 -22.02 -28.53
CA ALA A 822 6.82 -23.09 -29.52
C ALA A 822 6.81 -24.52 -28.94
N GLN A 823 6.86 -24.68 -27.60
CA GLN A 823 6.81 -25.99 -26.93
C GLN A 823 5.41 -26.40 -26.47
N PHE A 824 4.43 -25.50 -26.47
CA PHE A 824 3.07 -25.83 -26.04
C PHE A 824 2.41 -26.79 -27.06
N PRO A 825 1.77 -27.90 -26.60
CA PRO A 825 1.12 -28.88 -27.48
C PRO A 825 -0.11 -28.38 -28.28
N MET A 826 -0.41 -27.08 -28.28
CA MET A 826 -1.58 -26.48 -28.91
C MET A 826 -1.26 -25.06 -29.41
N PHE A 827 -0.47 -24.93 -30.46
CA PHE A 827 -0.54 -23.73 -31.32
C PHE A 827 -1.47 -24.03 -32.51
N SER A 828 -2.76 -23.76 -32.33
CA SER A 828 -3.74 -23.65 -33.41
C SER A 828 -4.44 -22.32 -33.19
N PRO A 829 -4.18 -21.29 -34.01
CA PRO A 829 -4.56 -21.22 -35.43
C PRO A 829 -3.46 -20.65 -36.37
N ILE A 830 -3.45 -21.14 -37.62
CA ILE A 830 -2.47 -20.83 -38.68
C ILE A 830 -2.14 -19.32 -38.85
N PRO A 831 -3.10 -18.37 -38.80
CA PRO A 831 -2.83 -16.95 -39.04
C PRO A 831 -1.84 -16.29 -38.05
N PHE A 832 -1.84 -16.71 -36.79
CA PHE A 832 -0.95 -16.11 -35.77
C PHE A 832 0.49 -16.54 -35.92
N ALA A 833 0.69 -17.83 -36.21
CA ALA A 833 2.01 -18.37 -36.49
C ALA A 833 2.57 -17.78 -37.80
N GLU A 834 1.71 -17.57 -38.81
CA GLU A 834 2.09 -16.88 -40.04
C GLU A 834 2.55 -15.43 -39.78
N LYS A 835 1.76 -14.62 -39.06
CA LYS A 835 2.15 -13.24 -38.71
C LYS A 835 3.45 -13.18 -37.90
N ALA A 836 3.66 -14.11 -36.96
CA ALA A 836 4.90 -14.22 -36.20
C ALA A 836 6.12 -14.44 -37.11
N ILE A 837 6.01 -15.38 -38.07
CA ILE A 837 7.05 -15.65 -39.06
C ILE A 837 7.35 -14.41 -39.90
N LEU A 838 6.31 -13.72 -40.40
CA LEU A 838 6.44 -12.50 -41.17
C LEU A 838 7.17 -11.40 -40.38
N GLY A 839 6.81 -11.21 -39.11
CA GLY A 839 7.47 -10.26 -38.20
C GLY A 839 8.95 -10.58 -38.00
N LEU A 840 9.29 -11.84 -37.69
CA LEU A 840 10.67 -12.29 -37.53
C LEU A 840 11.51 -12.07 -38.80
N LEU A 841 10.94 -12.36 -39.98
CA LEU A 841 11.61 -12.13 -41.27
C LEU A 841 11.82 -10.64 -41.57
N ARG A 842 10.86 -9.78 -41.23
CA ARG A 842 11.02 -8.32 -41.35
C ARG A 842 12.13 -7.79 -40.46
N VAL A 843 12.18 -8.24 -39.19
CA VAL A 843 13.26 -7.89 -38.25
C VAL A 843 14.60 -8.39 -38.77
N CYS A 844 14.65 -9.63 -39.27
CA CYS A 844 15.85 -10.22 -39.89
C CYS A 844 16.33 -9.37 -41.07
N LEU A 845 15.46 -9.04 -42.02
CA LEU A 845 15.82 -8.21 -43.16
C LEU A 845 16.37 -6.84 -42.74
N LYS A 846 15.72 -6.20 -41.76
CA LYS A 846 16.20 -4.93 -41.21
C LYS A 846 17.57 -5.09 -40.55
N LEU A 847 17.78 -6.15 -39.78
CA LEU A 847 19.06 -6.45 -39.12
C LEU A 847 20.20 -6.54 -40.14
N PHE A 848 19.98 -7.22 -41.27
CA PHE A 848 20.98 -7.39 -42.33
C PHE A 848 21.05 -6.22 -43.31
N SER A 849 20.09 -5.28 -43.32
CA SER A 849 20.11 -4.12 -44.23
C SER A 849 21.23 -3.11 -43.95
N ALA A 850 21.89 -3.21 -42.79
CA ALA A 850 23.01 -2.34 -42.40
C ALA A 850 24.21 -3.20 -41.92
N PRO A 851 25.45 -2.86 -42.28
CA PRO A 851 26.65 -3.58 -41.84
C PRO A 851 26.83 -3.44 -40.33
N ARG A 852 27.19 -4.55 -39.66
CA ARG A 852 27.29 -4.64 -38.19
C ARG A 852 28.55 -5.39 -37.78
N GLU A 853 29.13 -5.01 -36.66
CA GLU A 853 30.22 -5.76 -36.03
C GLU A 853 29.71 -6.83 -35.04
N ASP A 854 28.50 -6.66 -34.51
CA ASP A 854 27.88 -7.55 -33.52
C ASP A 854 27.34 -8.84 -34.17
N LYS A 855 28.11 -9.93 -34.00
CA LYS A 855 27.76 -11.28 -34.48
C LYS A 855 26.69 -11.98 -33.62
N LEU A 856 26.45 -11.52 -32.39
CA LEU A 856 25.47 -12.15 -31.49
C LEU A 856 24.04 -11.90 -31.97
N ALA A 857 23.75 -10.71 -32.50
CA ALA A 857 22.43 -10.38 -33.02
C ALA A 857 22.04 -11.28 -34.21
N GLU A 858 22.99 -11.59 -35.09
CA GLU A 858 22.83 -12.54 -36.20
C GLU A 858 22.46 -13.94 -35.68
N GLU A 859 23.21 -14.47 -34.71
CA GLU A 859 22.90 -15.80 -34.16
C GLU A 859 21.53 -15.82 -33.46
N LEU A 860 21.21 -14.77 -32.70
CA LEU A 860 19.97 -14.66 -31.94
C LEU A 860 18.72 -14.62 -32.83
N ILE A 861 18.74 -13.86 -33.92
CA ILE A 861 17.59 -13.81 -34.84
C ILE A 861 17.40 -15.17 -35.53
N PHE A 862 18.49 -15.81 -35.97
CA PHE A 862 18.38 -17.11 -36.64
C PHE A 862 18.00 -18.23 -35.67
N LYS A 863 18.44 -18.19 -34.41
CA LYS A 863 17.94 -19.10 -33.37
C LYS A 863 16.41 -19.00 -33.24
N SER A 864 15.86 -17.80 -33.18
CA SER A 864 14.41 -17.60 -33.15
C SER A 864 13.72 -18.07 -34.44
N ILE A 865 14.25 -17.73 -35.61
CA ILE A 865 13.66 -18.16 -36.90
C ILE A 865 13.66 -19.69 -37.00
N THR A 866 14.69 -20.39 -36.52
CA THR A 866 14.71 -21.86 -36.57
C THR A 866 13.63 -22.53 -35.73
N LEU A 867 12.99 -21.82 -34.79
CA LEU A 867 11.82 -22.34 -34.08
C LEU A 867 10.63 -22.59 -35.03
N MET A 868 10.59 -21.94 -36.19
CA MET A 868 9.53 -22.16 -37.19
C MET A 868 9.48 -23.62 -37.68
N TRP A 869 10.62 -24.33 -37.65
CA TRP A 869 10.67 -25.75 -38.03
C TRP A 869 9.98 -26.68 -37.03
N LYS A 870 9.61 -26.18 -35.84
CA LYS A 870 8.79 -26.91 -34.86
C LYS A 870 7.29 -26.73 -35.10
N LEU A 871 6.90 -25.83 -36.01
CA LEU A 871 5.49 -25.56 -36.34
C LEU A 871 4.96 -26.57 -37.37
N ASP A 872 3.63 -26.63 -37.50
CA ASP A 872 2.98 -27.48 -38.50
C ASP A 872 3.44 -27.10 -39.92
N LYS A 873 3.61 -28.12 -40.76
CA LYS A 873 4.04 -27.98 -42.16
C LYS A 873 3.09 -27.06 -42.94
N GLU A 874 1.79 -27.10 -42.65
CA GLU A 874 0.79 -26.25 -43.33
C GLU A 874 1.07 -24.74 -43.16
N ILE A 875 1.58 -24.31 -42.01
CA ILE A 875 1.92 -22.90 -41.73
C ILE A 875 3.14 -22.47 -42.53
N LEU A 876 4.15 -23.35 -42.63
CA LEU A 876 5.34 -23.07 -43.44
C LEU A 876 4.99 -23.00 -44.93
N ASP A 877 4.00 -23.76 -45.37
CA ASP A 877 3.49 -23.75 -46.73
C ASP A 877 2.66 -22.47 -47.02
N THR A 878 2.05 -21.78 -46.04
CA THR A 878 1.44 -20.46 -46.30
C THR A 878 2.48 -19.33 -46.38
N CYS A 879 3.52 -19.37 -45.55
CA CYS A 879 4.56 -18.32 -45.51
C CYS A 879 5.66 -18.44 -46.58
N HIS A 880 5.63 -19.48 -47.43
CA HIS A 880 6.75 -19.85 -48.30
C HIS A 880 7.19 -18.73 -49.26
N GLU A 881 6.25 -17.91 -49.74
CA GLU A 881 6.53 -16.77 -50.62
C GLU A 881 7.38 -15.71 -49.93
N VAL A 882 6.97 -15.29 -48.73
CA VAL A 882 7.67 -14.24 -47.98
C VAL A 882 9.01 -14.73 -47.43
N ILE A 883 9.10 -16.00 -47.01
CA ILE A 883 10.37 -16.64 -46.64
C ILE A 883 11.35 -16.55 -47.82
N SER A 884 10.92 -17.01 -48.99
CA SER A 884 11.78 -17.05 -50.18
C SER A 884 12.20 -15.65 -50.62
N GLN A 885 11.27 -14.68 -50.69
CA GLN A 885 11.57 -13.29 -51.05
C GLN A 885 12.55 -12.64 -50.07
N THR A 886 12.34 -12.81 -48.76
CA THR A 886 13.21 -12.21 -47.73
C THR A 886 14.63 -12.75 -47.82
N ILE A 887 14.76 -14.07 -47.95
CA ILE A 887 16.07 -14.74 -48.01
C ILE A 887 16.78 -14.44 -49.32
N SER A 888 16.07 -14.46 -50.46
CA SER A 888 16.63 -14.03 -51.74
C SER A 888 17.15 -12.60 -51.68
N LYS A 889 16.42 -11.70 -51.02
CA LYS A 889 16.85 -10.31 -50.82
C LYS A 889 18.11 -10.20 -49.96
N ILE A 890 18.22 -10.96 -48.86
CA ILE A 890 19.44 -10.98 -48.03
C ILE A 890 20.65 -11.45 -48.85
N ILE A 891 20.48 -12.48 -49.67
CA ILE A 891 21.56 -13.06 -50.49
C ILE A 891 21.97 -12.14 -51.64
N ILE A 892 21.04 -11.44 -52.28
CA ILE A 892 21.34 -10.57 -53.42
C ILE A 892 21.84 -9.19 -52.94
N ASP A 893 21.13 -8.55 -52.01
CA ASP A 893 21.37 -7.15 -51.65
C ASP A 893 22.37 -7.00 -50.50
N TYR A 894 22.42 -7.97 -49.58
CA TYR A 894 23.19 -7.89 -48.33
C TYR A 894 24.10 -9.11 -48.03
N PRO A 895 24.74 -9.77 -49.02
CA PRO A 895 25.47 -11.02 -48.78
C PRO A 895 26.67 -10.84 -47.84
N ALA A 896 27.33 -9.67 -47.86
CA ALA A 896 28.47 -9.36 -47.00
C ALA A 896 28.09 -9.19 -45.52
N ASN A 897 26.81 -8.98 -45.21
CA ASN A 897 26.33 -8.75 -43.84
C ASN A 897 26.04 -10.06 -43.09
N VAL A 898 26.06 -11.22 -43.77
CA VAL A 898 25.99 -12.54 -43.13
C VAL A 898 27.41 -12.97 -42.77
N GLN A 899 27.75 -13.01 -41.47
CA GLN A 899 29.13 -13.15 -41.02
C GLN A 899 29.42 -14.46 -40.30
N THR A 900 28.41 -15.11 -39.73
CA THR A 900 28.57 -16.33 -38.93
C THR A 900 28.31 -17.58 -39.76
N GLN A 901 28.98 -18.67 -39.39
CA GLN A 901 28.72 -19.98 -40.00
C GLN A 901 27.26 -20.42 -39.78
N PHE A 902 26.70 -20.09 -38.61
CA PHE A 902 25.31 -20.39 -38.27
C PHE A 902 24.31 -19.59 -39.11
N GLY A 903 24.59 -18.31 -39.36
CA GLY A 903 23.76 -17.47 -40.23
C GLY A 903 23.77 -17.96 -41.67
N TRP A 904 24.93 -18.25 -42.25
CA TRP A 904 25.02 -18.83 -43.60
C TRP A 904 24.26 -20.15 -43.72
N LYS A 905 24.42 -21.06 -42.76
CA LYS A 905 23.65 -22.32 -42.71
C LYS A 905 22.15 -22.05 -42.65
N SER A 906 21.70 -21.10 -41.82
CA SER A 906 20.28 -20.80 -41.62
C SER A 906 19.65 -20.15 -42.85
N VAL A 907 20.31 -19.16 -43.44
CA VAL A 907 19.89 -18.47 -44.68
C VAL A 907 19.71 -19.47 -45.82
N LEU A 908 20.70 -20.33 -46.04
CA LEU A 908 20.69 -21.29 -47.15
C LEU A 908 19.69 -22.42 -46.93
N ASN A 909 19.49 -22.86 -45.67
CA ASN A 909 18.42 -23.79 -45.34
C ASN A 909 17.03 -23.20 -45.58
N LEU A 910 16.81 -21.92 -45.26
CA LEU A 910 15.53 -21.25 -45.53
C LEU A 910 15.32 -21.01 -47.03
N LEU A 911 16.37 -20.71 -47.78
CA LEU A 911 16.30 -20.63 -49.25
C LEU A 911 15.80 -21.94 -49.87
N SER A 912 16.12 -23.08 -49.24
CA SER A 912 15.67 -24.39 -49.72
C SER A 912 14.14 -24.59 -49.74
N VAL A 913 13.39 -23.74 -49.03
CA VAL A 913 11.92 -23.71 -49.07
C VAL A 913 11.43 -23.31 -50.47
N ALA A 914 12.15 -22.42 -51.17
CA ALA A 914 11.81 -21.97 -52.52
C ALA A 914 11.76 -23.12 -53.55
N TRP A 915 12.44 -24.23 -53.26
CA TRP A 915 12.49 -25.39 -54.15
C TRP A 915 11.20 -26.21 -54.15
N ARG A 916 10.40 -26.08 -53.07
CA ARG A 916 9.20 -26.90 -52.85
C ARG A 916 8.00 -26.40 -53.66
N HIS A 917 7.98 -25.12 -53.99
CA HIS A 917 6.83 -24.43 -54.58
C HIS A 917 7.21 -23.76 -55.92
N PRO A 918 6.49 -23.99 -57.03
CA PRO A 918 6.85 -23.44 -58.34
C PRO A 918 6.93 -21.92 -58.39
N GLU A 919 6.07 -21.24 -57.63
CA GLU A 919 5.90 -19.78 -57.64
C GLU A 919 7.12 -19.04 -57.05
N THR A 920 7.80 -19.65 -56.07
CA THR A 920 8.98 -19.08 -55.41
C THR A 920 10.30 -19.57 -56.00
N TYR A 921 10.24 -20.64 -56.80
CA TYR A 921 11.40 -21.29 -57.38
C TYR A 921 12.27 -20.31 -58.19
N GLU A 922 11.65 -19.43 -58.98
CA GLU A 922 12.34 -18.49 -59.85
C GLU A 922 13.11 -17.40 -59.08
N ALA A 923 12.52 -16.84 -58.02
CA ALA A 923 13.18 -15.87 -57.17
C ALA A 923 14.31 -16.50 -56.33
N GLY A 924 14.11 -17.74 -55.87
CA GLY A 924 15.13 -18.48 -55.11
C GLY A 924 16.37 -18.81 -55.96
N ILE A 925 16.15 -19.28 -57.18
CA ILE A 925 17.26 -19.67 -58.06
C ILE A 925 18.06 -18.46 -58.55
N GLU A 926 17.42 -17.31 -58.77
CA GLU A 926 18.13 -16.09 -59.13
C GLU A 926 19.05 -15.61 -58.01
N ALA A 927 18.62 -15.69 -56.75
CA ALA A 927 19.47 -15.39 -55.61
C ALA A 927 20.66 -16.33 -55.51
N LEU A 928 20.44 -17.62 -55.73
CA LEU A 928 21.51 -18.62 -55.77
C LEU A 928 22.49 -18.33 -56.92
N ILE A 929 21.98 -18.02 -58.12
CA ILE A 929 22.81 -17.64 -59.27
C ILE A 929 23.64 -16.40 -58.97
N ALA A 930 23.04 -15.36 -58.36
CA ALA A 930 23.72 -14.12 -58.00
C ALA A 930 24.88 -14.39 -57.02
N LEU A 931 24.63 -15.18 -55.98
CA LEU A 931 25.64 -15.56 -54.98
C LEU A 931 26.86 -16.25 -55.63
N PHE A 932 26.62 -17.23 -56.50
CA PHE A 932 27.68 -17.97 -57.19
C PHE A 932 28.37 -17.16 -58.30
N SER A 933 27.67 -16.23 -58.95
CA SER A 933 28.24 -15.40 -60.02
C SER A 933 29.16 -14.30 -59.49
N ASP A 934 28.81 -13.69 -58.35
CA ASP A 934 29.66 -12.68 -57.70
C ASP A 934 30.85 -13.33 -56.98
N GLY A 935 30.63 -14.47 -56.31
CA GLY A 935 31.68 -15.28 -55.69
C GLY A 935 32.44 -14.63 -54.53
N SER A 936 32.30 -13.33 -54.32
CA SER A 936 33.03 -12.51 -53.34
C SER A 936 32.66 -12.86 -51.88
N CYS A 937 31.41 -13.24 -51.66
CA CYS A 937 30.85 -13.56 -50.35
C CYS A 937 30.88 -15.06 -50.03
N ILE A 938 31.27 -15.89 -51.00
CA ILE A 938 31.54 -17.31 -50.74
C ILE A 938 32.92 -17.39 -50.09
N SER A 939 33.01 -18.14 -49.00
CA SER A 939 34.23 -18.31 -48.21
C SER A 939 34.36 -19.77 -47.80
N ARG A 940 35.54 -20.13 -47.26
CA ARG A 940 35.79 -21.48 -46.73
C ARG A 940 34.80 -21.93 -45.67
N THR A 941 34.18 -20.98 -44.96
CA THR A 941 33.28 -21.26 -43.83
C THR A 941 31.83 -21.47 -44.24
N ASN A 942 31.42 -21.00 -45.42
CA ASN A 942 30.05 -21.13 -45.91
C ASN A 942 29.93 -21.99 -47.19
N TYR A 943 31.05 -22.32 -47.84
CA TYR A 943 31.09 -23.03 -49.13
C TYR A 943 30.25 -24.31 -49.13
N THR A 944 30.40 -25.17 -48.11
CA THR A 944 29.65 -26.44 -48.04
C THR A 944 28.14 -26.21 -48.05
N PHE A 945 27.64 -25.22 -47.30
CA PHE A 945 26.22 -24.91 -47.28
C PHE A 945 25.72 -24.35 -48.62
N CYS A 946 26.54 -23.57 -49.32
CA CYS A 946 26.20 -23.03 -50.64
C CYS A 946 26.05 -24.16 -51.66
N ILE A 947 26.96 -25.13 -51.62
CA ILE A 947 26.94 -26.32 -52.47
C ILE A 947 25.73 -27.19 -52.16
N ASP A 948 25.48 -27.50 -50.88
CA ASP A 948 24.31 -28.28 -50.46
C ASP A 948 23.00 -27.66 -50.94
N CYS A 949 22.86 -26.33 -50.81
CA CYS A 949 21.66 -25.62 -51.24
C CYS A 949 21.49 -25.61 -52.76
N ALA A 950 22.59 -25.44 -53.50
CA ALA A 950 22.59 -25.47 -54.96
C ALA A 950 22.25 -26.87 -55.52
N PHE A 951 22.75 -27.93 -54.89
CA PHE A 951 22.33 -29.29 -55.22
C PHE A 951 20.86 -29.53 -54.88
N GLY A 952 20.37 -29.03 -53.73
CA GLY A 952 18.95 -29.06 -53.39
C GLY A 952 18.06 -28.40 -54.46
N CYS A 953 18.47 -27.24 -54.97
CA CYS A 953 17.79 -26.53 -56.06
C CYS A 953 17.75 -27.36 -57.35
N PHE A 954 18.90 -27.95 -57.71
CA PHE A 954 19.06 -28.78 -58.89
C PHE A 954 18.19 -30.05 -58.87
N LEU A 955 18.06 -30.69 -57.70
CA LEU A 955 17.26 -31.90 -57.50
C LEU A 955 15.74 -31.61 -57.42
N ALA A 956 15.33 -30.35 -57.31
CA ALA A 956 13.93 -29.97 -57.24
C ALA A 956 13.15 -30.42 -58.49
N LYS A 957 11.96 -30.98 -58.27
CA LYS A 957 11.08 -31.47 -59.35
C LYS A 957 10.57 -30.34 -60.27
N ASN A 958 10.47 -29.12 -59.74
CA ASN A 958 9.86 -27.96 -60.42
C ASN A 958 10.86 -27.16 -61.26
N SER A 959 12.12 -27.59 -61.33
CA SER A 959 13.22 -26.84 -61.92
C SER A 959 13.33 -26.99 -63.45
N PRO A 960 13.28 -25.90 -64.25
CA PRO A 960 13.45 -25.93 -65.71
C PRO A 960 14.83 -26.44 -66.13
N VAL A 961 14.90 -27.20 -67.24
CA VAL A 961 16.15 -27.81 -67.75
C VAL A 961 17.26 -26.78 -67.99
N ASP A 962 16.92 -25.62 -68.57
CA ASP A 962 17.90 -24.56 -68.85
C ASP A 962 18.52 -23.96 -67.58
N LYS A 963 17.73 -23.89 -66.51
CA LYS A 963 18.16 -23.37 -65.20
C LYS A 963 18.98 -24.42 -64.44
N LYS A 964 18.65 -25.72 -64.54
CA LYS A 964 19.47 -26.83 -64.02
C LYS A 964 20.87 -26.83 -64.61
N LYS A 965 20.96 -26.63 -65.92
CA LYS A 965 22.24 -26.52 -66.63
C LYS A 965 23.06 -25.34 -66.10
N LYS A 966 22.45 -24.16 -65.93
CA LYS A 966 23.14 -22.99 -65.38
C LYS A 966 23.64 -23.20 -63.95
N ILE A 967 22.90 -23.91 -63.09
CA ILE A 967 23.36 -24.27 -61.75
C ILE A 967 24.58 -25.21 -61.83
N LEU A 968 24.56 -26.21 -62.72
CA LEU A 968 25.69 -27.12 -62.91
C LEU A 968 26.95 -26.38 -63.38
N ASP A 969 26.79 -25.46 -64.34
CA ASP A 969 27.90 -24.63 -64.82
C ASP A 969 28.48 -23.78 -63.67
N LEU A 970 27.63 -23.15 -62.85
CA LEU A 970 28.06 -22.39 -61.67
C LEU A 970 28.72 -23.24 -60.57
N LEU A 971 28.23 -24.46 -60.34
CA LEU A 971 28.84 -25.42 -59.41
C LEU A 971 30.23 -25.82 -59.90
N ALA A 972 30.39 -26.08 -61.20
CA ALA A 972 31.68 -26.37 -61.81
C ALA A 972 32.63 -25.17 -61.70
N ASP A 973 32.15 -23.97 -61.98
CA ASP A 973 32.93 -22.74 -61.87
C ASP A 973 33.35 -22.44 -60.42
N SER A 974 32.52 -22.80 -59.43
CA SER A 974 32.82 -22.61 -58.01
C SER A 974 34.04 -23.41 -57.54
N VAL A 975 34.39 -24.50 -58.23
CA VAL A 975 35.61 -25.29 -57.94
C VAL A 975 36.86 -24.44 -58.17
N ASN A 976 36.81 -23.44 -59.06
CA ASN A 976 37.89 -22.48 -59.25
C ASN A 976 38.13 -21.61 -58.00
N LEU A 977 37.09 -21.32 -57.20
CA LEU A 977 37.24 -20.62 -55.92
C LEU A 977 37.98 -21.48 -54.90
N LEU A 978 37.73 -22.79 -54.87
CA LEU A 978 38.52 -23.73 -54.06
C LEU A 978 39.98 -23.76 -54.50
N VAL A 979 40.23 -23.83 -55.81
CA VAL A 979 41.58 -23.77 -56.40
C VAL A 979 42.29 -22.46 -56.02
N GLN A 980 41.59 -21.32 -56.09
CA GLN A 980 42.13 -20.00 -55.76
C GLN A 980 42.39 -19.85 -54.25
N TRP A 981 41.43 -20.22 -53.40
CA TRP A 981 41.61 -20.20 -51.95
C TRP A 981 42.73 -21.12 -51.51
N HIS A 982 42.89 -22.27 -52.15
CA HIS A 982 43.99 -23.20 -51.93
C HIS A 982 45.34 -22.57 -52.30
N ARG A 983 45.45 -21.96 -53.49
CA ARG A 983 46.66 -21.20 -53.90
C ARG A 983 46.99 -20.06 -52.92
N ASN A 984 45.98 -19.31 -52.47
CA ASN A 984 46.14 -18.25 -51.47
C ASN A 984 46.44 -18.78 -50.06
N LEU A 985 45.93 -19.97 -49.70
CA LEU A 985 46.24 -20.67 -48.45
C LEU A 985 47.71 -21.02 -48.41
N PHE A 986 48.27 -21.55 -49.49
CA PHE A 986 49.70 -21.87 -49.55
C PHE A 986 50.59 -20.64 -49.43
N ASN A 987 50.16 -19.49 -49.97
CA ASN A 987 50.87 -18.22 -49.80
C ASN A 987 50.77 -17.65 -48.37
N LEU A 988 49.67 -17.90 -47.63
CA LEU A 988 49.51 -17.47 -46.22
C LEU A 988 50.00 -18.52 -45.20
N ALA A 989 50.02 -19.80 -45.57
CA ALA A 989 50.37 -20.95 -44.74
C ALA A 989 51.88 -21.17 -44.64
N GLU A 990 52.69 -20.34 -45.29
CA GLU A 990 54.06 -20.14 -44.83
C GLU A 990 54.08 -19.65 -43.37
N ASP A 991 52.99 -19.03 -42.85
CA ASP A 991 53.03 -18.44 -41.51
C ASP A 991 52.19 -19.10 -40.39
N LEU A 992 51.00 -19.71 -40.54
CA LEU A 992 50.34 -20.40 -39.40
C LEU A 992 49.23 -21.41 -39.82
N LEU A 993 49.24 -22.64 -39.25
CA LEU A 993 48.19 -23.70 -39.19
C LEU A 993 48.20 -24.93 -40.15
N PHE A 994 49.30 -25.25 -40.83
CA PHE A 994 49.36 -26.45 -41.70
C PHE A 994 49.77 -27.74 -40.94
N THR A 995 48.84 -28.40 -40.24
CA THR A 995 49.06 -29.68 -39.53
C THR A 995 48.52 -30.89 -40.31
N SER A 996 49.17 -32.06 -40.16
CA SER A 996 48.84 -33.31 -40.87
C SER A 996 47.38 -33.77 -40.69
N SER A 997 46.79 -33.55 -39.51
CA SER A 997 45.39 -33.85 -39.20
C SER A 997 44.39 -32.91 -39.89
N ASN A 998 44.72 -31.62 -39.97
CA ASN A 998 43.83 -30.64 -40.62
C ASN A 998 43.80 -30.84 -42.15
N CYS A 999 44.93 -31.21 -42.75
CA CYS A 999 45.00 -31.55 -44.18
C CYS A 999 44.07 -32.73 -44.50
N ILE A 1000 44.19 -33.85 -43.77
CA ILE A 1000 43.35 -35.03 -44.00
C ILE A 1000 41.86 -34.73 -43.79
N ASN A 1001 41.50 -33.98 -42.74
CA ASN A 1001 40.11 -33.60 -42.48
C ASN A 1001 39.54 -32.73 -43.61
N TYR A 1002 40.33 -31.81 -44.16
CA TYR A 1002 39.92 -30.99 -45.30
C TYR A 1002 39.64 -31.84 -46.55
N PHE A 1003 40.51 -32.82 -46.86
CA PHE A 1003 40.25 -33.74 -47.97
C PHE A 1003 38.99 -34.57 -47.75
N ASN A 1004 38.78 -35.10 -46.54
CA ASN A 1004 37.61 -35.93 -46.25
C ASN A 1004 36.30 -35.14 -46.34
N LEU A 1005 36.25 -33.94 -45.76
CA LEU A 1005 35.01 -33.15 -45.66
C LEU A 1005 34.67 -32.38 -46.95
N VAL A 1006 35.67 -32.02 -47.75
CA VAL A 1006 35.47 -31.15 -48.92
C VAL A 1006 35.78 -31.91 -50.22
N ILE A 1007 37.00 -32.42 -50.38
CA ILE A 1007 37.46 -32.94 -51.68
C ILE A 1007 36.85 -34.30 -52.01
N PHE A 1008 36.82 -35.21 -51.04
CA PHE A 1008 36.28 -36.56 -51.21
C PHE A 1008 34.76 -36.54 -51.33
N ALA A 1009 34.07 -35.78 -50.46
CA ALA A 1009 32.62 -35.60 -50.55
C ALA A 1009 32.22 -35.05 -51.93
N MET A 1010 32.92 -34.02 -52.42
CA MET A 1010 32.69 -33.44 -53.75
C MET A 1010 32.87 -34.47 -54.86
N VAL A 1011 33.96 -35.25 -54.86
CA VAL A 1011 34.21 -36.27 -55.89
C VAL A 1011 33.16 -37.38 -55.86
N ASP A 1012 32.80 -37.88 -54.67
CA ASP A 1012 31.84 -38.96 -54.51
C ASP A 1012 30.45 -38.53 -55.00
N GLU A 1013 30.00 -37.34 -54.63
CA GLU A 1013 28.68 -36.81 -55.00
C GLU A 1013 28.59 -36.50 -56.50
N LEU A 1014 29.63 -35.87 -57.08
CA LEU A 1014 29.70 -35.61 -58.52
C LEU A 1014 29.69 -36.92 -59.33
N HIS A 1015 30.40 -37.95 -58.86
CA HIS A 1015 30.43 -39.26 -59.49
C HIS A 1015 29.06 -39.97 -59.43
N GLU A 1016 28.43 -40.01 -58.26
CA GLU A 1016 27.09 -40.60 -58.13
C GLU A 1016 26.07 -39.91 -59.04
N LYS A 1017 26.10 -38.57 -59.11
CA LYS A 1017 25.18 -37.79 -59.94
C LYS A 1017 25.45 -37.95 -61.43
N MET A 1018 26.70 -38.03 -61.86
CA MET A 1018 27.04 -38.35 -63.25
C MET A 1018 26.45 -39.70 -63.65
N LEU A 1019 26.59 -40.73 -62.81
CA LEU A 1019 25.99 -42.04 -63.07
C LEU A 1019 24.46 -41.99 -63.06
N GLU A 1020 23.85 -41.20 -62.18
CA GLU A 1020 22.40 -40.99 -62.17
C GLU A 1020 21.90 -40.42 -63.51
N TYR A 1021 22.58 -39.40 -64.05
CA TYR A 1021 22.24 -38.82 -65.36
C TYR A 1021 22.43 -39.80 -66.50
N SER A 1022 23.49 -40.60 -66.44
CA SER A 1022 23.75 -41.60 -67.49
C SER A 1022 22.64 -42.64 -67.66
N ARG A 1023 21.85 -42.87 -66.60
CA ARG A 1023 20.72 -43.81 -66.58
C ARG A 1023 19.40 -43.20 -67.03
N ARG A 1024 19.30 -41.87 -67.15
CA ARG A 1024 18.08 -41.18 -67.59
C ARG A 1024 18.06 -41.07 -69.11
N GLU A 1025 16.88 -41.21 -69.72
CA GLU A 1025 16.70 -40.98 -71.15
C GLU A 1025 16.82 -39.47 -71.48
N ASN A 1026 17.44 -39.14 -72.62
CA ASN A 1026 17.70 -37.77 -73.13
C ASN A 1026 18.54 -36.82 -72.24
N ALA A 1027 19.43 -37.34 -71.38
CA ALA A 1027 20.30 -36.53 -70.50
C ALA A 1027 21.79 -36.56 -70.89
N GLU A 1028 22.11 -36.75 -72.18
CA GLU A 1028 23.49 -36.89 -72.67
C GLU A 1028 24.34 -35.66 -72.34
N ARG A 1029 23.79 -34.47 -72.53
CA ARG A 1029 24.52 -33.20 -72.37
C ARG A 1029 24.86 -32.93 -70.90
N GLU A 1030 23.91 -33.20 -70.01
CA GLU A 1030 24.05 -33.10 -68.56
C GLU A 1030 25.05 -34.14 -68.03
N THR A 1031 24.98 -35.38 -68.55
CA THR A 1031 25.93 -36.44 -68.23
C THR A 1031 27.36 -36.02 -68.61
N ARG A 1032 27.56 -35.50 -69.83
CA ARG A 1032 28.88 -35.05 -70.32
C ARG A 1032 29.39 -33.79 -69.62
N SER A 1033 28.50 -32.88 -69.23
CA SER A 1033 28.85 -31.71 -68.43
C SER A 1033 29.31 -32.13 -67.02
N MET A 1034 28.55 -33.00 -66.35
CA MET A 1034 28.90 -33.50 -65.02
C MET A 1034 30.20 -34.31 -65.03
N GLU A 1035 30.41 -35.10 -66.08
CA GLU A 1035 31.67 -35.80 -66.33
C GLU A 1035 32.85 -34.81 -66.46
N GLY A 1036 32.66 -33.71 -67.18
CA GLY A 1036 33.66 -32.64 -67.29
C GLY A 1036 33.99 -31.99 -65.94
N THR A 1037 32.98 -31.75 -65.10
CA THR A 1037 33.17 -31.21 -63.75
C THR A 1037 33.88 -32.21 -62.84
N LEU A 1038 33.50 -33.48 -62.89
CA LEU A 1038 34.14 -34.55 -62.14
C LEU A 1038 35.61 -34.72 -62.56
N LYS A 1039 35.91 -34.60 -63.85
CA LYS A 1039 37.28 -34.59 -64.35
C LYS A 1039 38.11 -33.49 -63.68
N LEU A 1040 37.63 -32.25 -63.66
CA LEU A 1040 38.31 -31.13 -63.01
C LEU A 1040 38.48 -31.36 -61.50
N ALA A 1041 37.47 -31.93 -60.83
CA ALA A 1041 37.54 -32.30 -59.42
C ALA A 1041 38.61 -33.37 -59.15
N MET A 1042 38.76 -34.36 -60.03
CA MET A 1042 39.79 -35.40 -59.93
C MET A 1042 41.20 -34.86 -60.19
N GLU A 1043 41.35 -33.93 -61.13
CA GLU A 1043 42.60 -33.19 -61.36
C GLU A 1043 42.99 -32.38 -60.11
N LEU A 1044 42.02 -31.67 -59.51
CA LEU A 1044 42.22 -30.93 -58.26
C LEU A 1044 42.63 -31.84 -57.09
N LEU A 1045 41.92 -32.96 -56.89
CA LEU A 1045 42.25 -33.94 -55.85
C LEU A 1045 43.71 -34.39 -55.98
N SER A 1046 44.12 -34.71 -57.20
CA SER A 1046 45.48 -35.17 -57.51
C SER A 1046 46.53 -34.12 -57.22
N ASP A 1047 46.31 -32.89 -57.69
CA ASP A 1047 47.23 -31.78 -57.50
C ASP A 1047 47.36 -31.37 -56.03
N MET A 1048 46.22 -31.33 -55.31
CA MET A 1048 46.21 -31.03 -53.89
C MET A 1048 46.93 -32.11 -53.07
N TYR A 1049 46.72 -33.39 -53.43
CA TYR A 1049 47.35 -34.50 -52.72
C TYR A 1049 48.86 -34.43 -52.86
N LEU A 1050 49.35 -34.19 -54.08
CA LEU A 1050 50.77 -34.07 -54.38
C LEU A 1050 51.44 -32.89 -53.67
N GLN A 1051 50.74 -31.75 -53.59
CA GLN A 1051 51.24 -30.56 -52.87
C GLN A 1051 51.26 -30.75 -51.36
N SER A 1052 50.31 -31.49 -50.80
CA SER A 1052 50.20 -31.74 -49.36
C SER A 1052 50.89 -33.03 -48.92
N LEU A 1053 51.58 -33.71 -49.85
CA LEU A 1053 52.05 -35.08 -49.69
C LEU A 1053 52.94 -35.26 -48.46
N ARG A 1054 53.89 -34.35 -48.24
CA ARG A 1054 54.82 -34.39 -47.10
C ARG A 1054 54.11 -34.28 -45.74
N GLN A 1055 53.14 -33.38 -45.60
CA GLN A 1055 52.44 -33.23 -44.32
C GLN A 1055 51.44 -34.37 -44.09
N ILE A 1056 50.79 -34.88 -45.13
CA ILE A 1056 49.83 -35.98 -45.00
C ILE A 1056 50.56 -37.28 -44.59
N THR A 1057 51.77 -37.53 -45.12
CA THR A 1057 52.57 -38.72 -44.75
C THR A 1057 52.96 -38.77 -43.27
N GLU A 1058 53.00 -37.63 -42.57
CA GLU A 1058 53.30 -37.57 -41.14
C GLU A 1058 52.11 -38.00 -40.26
N SER A 1059 50.93 -38.21 -40.84
CA SER A 1059 49.73 -38.62 -40.10
C SER A 1059 49.66 -40.14 -39.92
N PRO A 1060 49.27 -40.64 -38.73
CA PRO A 1060 49.02 -42.07 -38.52
C PRO A 1060 47.85 -42.61 -39.38
N ALA A 1061 47.00 -41.73 -39.93
CA ALA A 1061 45.88 -42.11 -40.80
C ALA A 1061 46.24 -42.15 -42.30
N PHE A 1062 47.51 -41.92 -42.66
CA PHE A 1062 47.96 -41.81 -44.05
C PHE A 1062 47.59 -43.02 -44.91
N ARG A 1063 47.83 -44.24 -44.42
CA ARG A 1063 47.52 -45.48 -45.15
C ARG A 1063 46.04 -45.59 -45.52
N THR A 1064 45.15 -45.36 -44.56
CA THR A 1064 43.70 -45.37 -44.79
C THR A 1064 43.26 -44.25 -45.72
N PHE A 1065 43.91 -43.08 -45.62
CA PHE A 1065 43.63 -41.93 -46.46
C PHE A 1065 44.03 -42.16 -47.92
N TRP A 1066 45.23 -42.70 -48.16
CA TRP A 1066 45.72 -43.05 -49.49
C TRP A 1066 44.85 -44.09 -50.19
N LEU A 1067 44.41 -45.12 -49.46
CA LEU A 1067 43.41 -46.07 -49.95
C LEU A 1067 42.09 -45.39 -50.35
N GLY A 1068 41.69 -44.33 -49.64
CA GLY A 1068 40.54 -43.51 -49.98
C GLY A 1068 40.69 -42.79 -51.33
N ILE A 1069 41.90 -42.33 -51.68
CA ILE A 1069 42.20 -41.74 -52.99
C ILE A 1069 42.13 -42.82 -54.07
N LEU A 1070 42.82 -43.94 -53.88
CA LEU A 1070 42.87 -45.02 -54.86
C LEU A 1070 41.48 -45.61 -55.15
N ARG A 1071 40.62 -45.75 -54.14
CA ARG A 1071 39.22 -46.19 -54.32
C ARG A 1071 38.41 -45.24 -55.19
N ARG A 1072 38.57 -43.93 -55.02
CA ARG A 1072 37.87 -42.93 -55.84
C ARG A 1072 38.41 -42.92 -57.27
N MET A 1073 39.73 -43.04 -57.43
CA MET A 1073 40.35 -43.25 -58.75
C MET A 1073 39.78 -44.50 -59.43
N ASP A 1074 39.66 -45.62 -58.72
CA ASP A 1074 39.05 -46.86 -59.24
C ASP A 1074 37.59 -46.64 -59.68
N THR A 1075 36.83 -45.97 -58.82
CA THR A 1075 35.40 -45.77 -59.02
C THR A 1075 35.17 -44.88 -60.24
N CYS A 1076 35.90 -43.77 -60.36
CA CYS A 1076 35.85 -42.88 -61.52
C CYS A 1076 36.41 -43.52 -62.80
N MET A 1077 37.45 -44.37 -62.70
CA MET A 1077 38.02 -45.12 -63.83
C MET A 1077 36.99 -46.08 -64.44
N LYS A 1078 36.17 -46.70 -63.58
CA LYS A 1078 35.14 -47.68 -63.95
C LYS A 1078 33.77 -47.05 -64.20
N ALA A 1079 33.69 -45.72 -64.24
CA ALA A 1079 32.44 -45.03 -64.47
C ALA A 1079 31.86 -45.37 -65.84
N ASP A 1080 30.64 -45.93 -65.84
CA ASP A 1080 29.90 -46.31 -67.03
C ASP A 1080 28.79 -45.30 -67.31
N LEU A 1081 28.82 -44.68 -68.49
CA LEU A 1081 27.79 -43.73 -68.92
C LEU A 1081 26.64 -44.42 -69.69
N GLY A 1082 26.60 -45.75 -69.70
CA GLY A 1082 25.53 -46.55 -70.27
C GLY A 1082 25.34 -46.26 -71.77
N GLN A 1083 24.15 -45.77 -72.13
CA GLN A 1083 23.79 -45.49 -73.52
C GLN A 1083 24.55 -44.31 -74.15
N TYR A 1084 25.23 -43.48 -73.34
CA TYR A 1084 25.93 -42.28 -73.80
C TYR A 1084 27.41 -42.52 -74.16
N GLY A 1085 27.88 -43.76 -74.11
CA GLY A 1085 29.22 -44.17 -74.53
C GLY A 1085 30.23 -44.26 -73.38
N ALA A 1086 31.51 -44.45 -73.71
CA ALA A 1086 32.58 -44.57 -72.71
C ALA A 1086 32.86 -43.23 -72.00
N SER A 1087 33.28 -43.31 -70.73
CA SER A 1087 33.73 -42.15 -69.98
C SER A 1087 35.16 -41.77 -70.36
N THR A 1088 35.36 -40.49 -70.64
CA THR A 1088 36.66 -39.83 -70.81
C THR A 1088 37.50 -39.81 -69.53
N LEU A 1089 36.91 -40.10 -68.36
CA LEU A 1089 37.67 -40.29 -67.11
C LEU A 1089 38.61 -41.50 -67.23
N SER A 1090 38.26 -42.51 -68.02
CA SER A 1090 39.12 -43.67 -68.26
C SER A 1090 40.44 -43.31 -68.94
N ASP A 1091 40.50 -42.17 -69.64
CA ASP A 1091 41.73 -41.65 -70.25
C ASP A 1091 42.52 -40.77 -69.27
N VAL A 1092 41.85 -40.08 -68.35
CA VAL A 1092 42.47 -39.07 -67.46
C VAL A 1092 43.03 -39.69 -66.18
N ILE A 1093 42.31 -40.64 -65.58
CA ILE A 1093 42.70 -41.26 -64.31
C ILE A 1093 44.07 -41.96 -64.40
N PRO A 1094 44.43 -42.68 -65.47
CA PRO A 1094 45.77 -43.26 -65.61
C PRO A 1094 46.88 -42.22 -65.55
N ASP A 1095 46.68 -41.05 -66.18
CA ASP A 1095 47.66 -39.96 -66.17
C ASP A 1095 47.79 -39.32 -64.79
N LEU A 1096 46.69 -39.17 -64.06
CA LEU A 1096 46.70 -38.66 -62.69
C LEU A 1096 47.39 -39.64 -61.73
N LEU A 1097 47.06 -40.94 -61.81
CA LEU A 1097 47.72 -41.97 -61.00
C LEU A 1097 49.22 -42.06 -61.29
N ARG A 1098 49.60 -42.00 -62.56
CA ARG A 1098 51.00 -41.93 -63.00
C ARG A 1098 51.72 -40.77 -62.35
N LYS A 1099 51.14 -39.57 -62.43
CA LYS A 1099 51.70 -38.35 -61.84
C LYS A 1099 51.88 -38.52 -60.33
N ILE A 1100 50.83 -38.97 -59.63
CA ILE A 1100 50.85 -39.12 -58.18
C ILE A 1100 51.90 -40.14 -57.72
N ILE A 1101 51.87 -41.34 -58.29
CA ILE A 1101 52.72 -42.45 -57.85
C ILE A 1101 54.18 -42.18 -58.18
N SER A 1102 54.48 -41.61 -59.35
CA SER A 1102 55.86 -41.25 -59.71
C SER A 1102 56.44 -40.26 -58.70
N GLN A 1103 55.66 -39.26 -58.30
CA GLN A 1103 56.11 -38.27 -57.33
C GLN A 1103 56.23 -38.85 -55.91
N MET A 1104 55.35 -39.78 -55.51
CA MET A 1104 55.50 -40.52 -54.25
C MET A 1104 56.77 -41.38 -54.21
N LYS A 1105 57.16 -41.97 -55.34
CA LYS A 1105 58.42 -42.73 -55.48
C LYS A 1105 59.64 -41.80 -55.43
N GLU A 1106 59.61 -40.69 -56.16
CA GLU A 1106 60.69 -39.69 -56.14
C GLU A 1106 60.95 -39.13 -54.73
N GLN A 1107 59.90 -38.99 -53.91
CA GLN A 1107 60.02 -38.51 -52.54
C GLN A 1107 60.34 -39.62 -51.51
N GLY A 1108 60.58 -40.87 -51.94
CA GLY A 1108 60.94 -41.99 -51.05
C GLY A 1108 59.81 -42.48 -50.13
N ILE A 1109 58.57 -42.07 -50.41
CA ILE A 1109 57.37 -42.44 -49.65
C ILE A 1109 56.88 -43.83 -50.07
N LEU A 1110 57.04 -44.19 -51.34
CA LEU A 1110 56.57 -45.45 -51.91
C LEU A 1110 57.74 -46.34 -52.37
N GLU A 1111 58.40 -46.98 -51.42
CA GLU A 1111 59.53 -47.90 -51.64
C GLU A 1111 59.25 -49.27 -51.01
N PRO A 1112 59.83 -50.37 -51.51
CA PRO A 1112 59.72 -51.68 -50.86
C PRO A 1112 60.50 -51.65 -49.54
N LYS A 1113 59.79 -51.61 -48.41
CA LYS A 1113 60.35 -51.65 -47.05
C LYS A 1113 59.75 -52.82 -46.29
N GLU A 1114 60.56 -53.55 -45.51
CA GLU A 1114 60.11 -54.75 -44.79
C GLU A 1114 59.04 -54.48 -43.71
N GLU A 1115 58.95 -53.24 -43.22
CA GLU A 1115 58.02 -52.84 -42.14
C GLU A 1115 56.83 -51.97 -42.60
N ASP A 1116 56.73 -51.62 -43.88
CA ASP A 1116 55.65 -50.77 -44.43
C ASP A 1116 55.02 -51.40 -45.68
N ASP A 1117 53.74 -51.79 -45.56
CA ASP A 1117 52.97 -52.46 -46.61
C ASP A 1117 52.41 -51.51 -47.68
N MET A 1118 52.69 -50.21 -47.60
CA MET A 1118 52.21 -49.20 -48.54
C MET A 1118 52.59 -49.48 -50.00
N TRP A 1119 53.80 -50.00 -50.24
CA TRP A 1119 54.24 -50.38 -51.59
C TRP A 1119 53.43 -51.54 -52.15
N GLU A 1120 53.24 -52.61 -51.35
CA GLU A 1120 52.46 -53.80 -51.76
C GLU A 1120 50.99 -53.46 -51.97
N ILE A 1121 50.40 -52.67 -51.07
CA ILE A 1121 49.01 -52.24 -51.18
C ILE A 1121 48.81 -51.41 -52.44
N THR A 1122 49.69 -50.44 -52.71
CA THR A 1122 49.57 -49.60 -53.90
C THR A 1122 49.78 -50.43 -55.17
N TYR A 1123 50.74 -51.36 -55.18
CA TYR A 1123 50.96 -52.29 -56.27
C TYR A 1123 49.71 -53.14 -56.58
N ILE A 1124 49.09 -53.70 -55.53
CA ILE A 1124 47.87 -54.51 -55.66
C ILE A 1124 46.72 -53.65 -56.18
N GLN A 1125 46.47 -52.48 -55.59
CA GLN A 1125 45.34 -51.64 -56.00
C GLN A 1125 45.49 -51.16 -57.46
N ILE A 1126 46.70 -50.76 -57.89
CA ILE A 1126 46.91 -50.31 -59.27
C ILE A 1126 46.73 -51.43 -60.29
N GLN A 1127 47.07 -52.67 -59.96
CA GLN A 1127 46.75 -53.84 -60.78
C GLN A 1127 45.24 -53.96 -61.06
N TRP A 1128 44.38 -53.57 -60.12
CA TRP A 1128 42.93 -53.63 -60.26
C TRP A 1128 42.32 -52.39 -60.91
N ILE A 1129 42.96 -51.23 -60.74
CA ILE A 1129 42.49 -49.94 -61.27
C ILE A 1129 42.90 -49.77 -62.73
N CYS A 1130 44.19 -49.93 -63.03
CA CYS A 1130 44.77 -49.75 -64.37
C CYS A 1130 45.91 -50.75 -64.60
N PRO A 1131 45.62 -51.99 -65.01
CA PRO A 1131 46.63 -53.03 -65.25
C PRO A 1131 47.81 -52.61 -66.15
N PRO A 1132 47.61 -51.86 -67.26
CA PRO A 1132 48.72 -51.42 -68.11
C PRO A 1132 49.70 -50.49 -67.39
N LEU A 1133 49.18 -49.59 -66.55
CA LEU A 1133 49.99 -48.61 -65.81
C LEU A 1133 50.83 -49.28 -64.71
N LYS A 1134 50.40 -50.43 -64.21
CA LYS A 1134 51.16 -51.21 -63.22
C LYS A 1134 52.50 -51.67 -63.77
N GLU A 1135 52.51 -52.24 -64.98
CA GLU A 1135 53.75 -52.74 -65.62
C GLU A 1135 54.75 -51.61 -65.84
N GLU A 1136 54.25 -50.41 -66.07
CA GLU A 1136 55.06 -49.23 -66.29
C GLU A 1136 55.61 -48.62 -65.00
N LEU A 1137 54.77 -48.45 -63.98
CA LEU A 1137 55.17 -47.79 -62.74
C LEU A 1137 55.95 -48.73 -61.82
N PHE A 1138 55.70 -50.04 -61.85
CA PHE A 1138 56.32 -51.04 -60.97
C PHE A 1138 57.05 -52.12 -61.79
N PRO A 1139 58.17 -51.76 -62.45
CA PRO A 1139 59.02 -52.74 -63.10
C PRO A 1139 59.61 -53.68 -62.03
N LEU A 1140 59.63 -54.97 -62.33
CA LEU A 1140 60.14 -56.05 -61.47
C LEU A 1140 61.59 -55.84 -61.05
#